data_AF-A0A8S4NE76-F1
#
_entry.id   AF-A0A8S4NE76-F1
#
_cell.length_a   1.000
_cell.length_b   1.000
_cell.length_c   1.000
_cell.angle_alpha   90.00
_cell.angle_beta   90.00
_cell.angle_gamma   90.00
#
_symmetry.space_group_name_H-M   'P 1'
#
loop_
_entity.id
_entity.type
_entity.pdbx_description
1 polymer ?
#
loop_
_entity_poly.entity_id
_entity_poly.type
_entity_poly.pdbx_seq_one_letter_code
_entity_poly.pdbx_strand_id
1 'polypeptide(L)'
;MSSLWIFTLLGCLLFISATQAQVSTNDCKVDGKVYRPGSIRKVYCQECICIEDIENDDHYVWECEGLDCLIRASIINHVNEGNKGWKAGSYSFLQDKSLTFGMKYKLGTLLPSSDAIPIRQSRVSADKTFPRKYDLRKESKGHVSKIRDQGDCASSWAISTTDVTSDRLKMKMTSGIKVDFSPQQLISCIGDKQLGCTGGHLDSAWEYMRLQGVADEECYPYTSGLYSSKKTCQVERSSSRSKNGVCSKKNKIYKMDKPYRMPNNEKEIMEEILTNGPVQATFVVHEDFFMYKSGIYRHSVAADDIGLSGYHSVRIVGWGSECSSQGDTKYWIVANSWGKQWGEQGYFRIQKGVNECEIESYVVGVTVRPSVVKRKLHSVVIEDLTVTSLGNIVAMGRSTTKIYNSSTFQMIKEINKGFLRVTKTTDGQLAFTTYPYSNKIHIYSEDGSPIRTITCAAPASKLKAIASLPAGWFIVTDIITKGVYMVDSANGNVTLISPSGMFSPRFSRPWNVAVGINSEIIVSDWGGNFIKVINRDGHEILHYGERGWEEGQLKGPWGVCTDSNGFIIVADSGNNRWGMKKASCSLSTTETKSSSLKVNRIINNNNISMDINNNYINNKQDNNNYTTVNNTTTITTTQIINTDHAKESKS
;
A
#
# COMPACT_ATOMS: atom_id res chain seq x y z
N MET A 1 16.74 102.14 4.14
CA MET A 1 16.94 103.25 3.18
C MET A 1 17.71 102.70 1.98
N SER A 2 17.47 103.23 0.76
CA SER A 2 18.28 103.07 -0.48
C SER A 2 18.56 101.65 -1.02
N SER A 3 18.58 101.37 -2.34
CA SER A 3 18.17 102.15 -3.52
C SER A 3 18.12 101.26 -4.79
N LEU A 4 17.11 101.47 -5.67
CA LEU A 4 17.02 101.18 -7.13
C LEU A 4 17.33 99.73 -7.64
N TRP A 5 16.47 99.02 -8.41
CA TRP A 5 15.88 99.27 -9.76
C TRP A 5 16.98 99.25 -10.88
N ILE A 6 16.86 98.60 -12.06
CA ILE A 6 15.69 98.37 -12.95
C ILE A 6 15.96 97.24 -14.04
N PHE A 7 14.96 96.37 -14.34
CA PHE A 7 14.66 95.68 -15.64
C PHE A 7 15.76 94.76 -16.30
N THR A 8 15.73 94.16 -17.52
CA THR A 8 14.80 93.27 -18.34
C THR A 8 15.60 92.62 -19.50
N LEU A 9 15.26 91.52 -20.24
CA LEU A 9 14.44 90.28 -20.12
C LEU A 9 14.68 89.44 -21.45
N LEU A 10 14.38 88.11 -21.48
CA LEU A 10 14.46 87.13 -22.61
C LEU A 10 15.86 86.65 -23.09
N GLY A 11 15.93 85.38 -23.56
CA GLY A 11 17.09 84.81 -24.28
C GLY A 11 17.27 83.29 -24.13
N CYS A 12 16.70 82.47 -25.03
CA CYS A 12 16.64 81.01 -24.91
C CYS A 12 17.93 80.22 -25.23
N LEU A 13 18.10 79.12 -24.48
CA LEU A 13 18.57 77.77 -24.89
C LEU A 13 20.03 77.50 -25.34
N LEU A 14 20.55 76.40 -24.78
CA LEU A 14 21.50 75.42 -25.35
C LEU A 14 22.84 75.93 -25.92
N PHE A 15 23.90 75.75 -25.13
CA PHE A 15 24.79 74.57 -25.23
C PHE A 15 25.83 74.64 -24.10
N ILE A 16 25.71 73.79 -23.07
CA ILE A 16 26.78 73.65 -22.08
C ILE A 16 27.87 72.77 -22.69
N SER A 17 29.09 73.32 -22.76
CA SER A 17 30.29 72.65 -23.25
C SER A 17 30.73 71.51 -22.34
N ALA A 18 31.52 70.59 -22.88
CA ALA A 18 32.07 69.48 -22.11
C ALA A 18 33.04 69.97 -21.03
N THR A 19 32.66 69.85 -19.76
CA THR A 19 33.63 69.60 -18.70
C THR A 19 34.06 68.14 -18.81
N GLN A 20 35.37 67.90 -18.92
CA GLN A 20 35.90 66.55 -18.98
C GLN A 20 35.74 65.89 -17.60
N ALA A 21 34.79 64.96 -17.49
CA ALA A 21 34.87 63.95 -16.44
C ALA A 21 36.15 63.15 -16.68
N GLN A 22 37.15 63.31 -15.82
CA GLN A 22 38.39 62.55 -15.91
C GLN A 22 38.06 61.06 -15.87
N VAL A 23 38.62 60.30 -16.81
CA VAL A 23 38.53 58.84 -16.78
C VAL A 23 39.36 58.36 -15.61
N SER A 24 38.71 57.90 -14.54
CA SER A 24 39.38 57.03 -13.56
C SER A 24 39.96 55.86 -14.35
N THR A 25 41.27 55.64 -14.21
CA THR A 25 41.92 54.47 -14.81
C THR A 25 41.65 53.21 -13.97
N ASN A 26 41.07 53.37 -12.79
CA ASN A 26 40.95 52.37 -11.74
C ASN A 26 39.45 52.08 -11.56
N ASP A 27 39.03 50.95 -12.13
CA ASP A 27 37.67 50.40 -12.23
C ASP A 27 37.84 48.95 -12.75
N CYS A 28 36.92 48.02 -12.44
CA CYS A 28 37.02 46.63 -12.92
C CYS A 28 36.82 46.53 -14.44
N LYS A 29 37.60 45.68 -15.12
CA LYS A 29 37.62 45.60 -16.60
C LYS A 29 37.24 44.22 -17.12
N VAL A 30 36.50 44.19 -18.23
CA VAL A 30 36.07 42.99 -18.97
C VAL A 30 35.94 43.34 -20.45
N ASP A 31 36.63 42.63 -21.34
CA ASP A 31 36.50 42.77 -22.81
C ASP A 31 36.57 44.24 -23.31
N GLY A 32 37.46 45.04 -22.69
CA GLY A 32 37.63 46.47 -22.99
C GLY A 32 36.56 47.40 -22.39
N LYS A 33 35.53 46.87 -21.72
CA LYS A 33 34.54 47.64 -20.96
C LYS A 33 34.97 47.81 -19.51
N VAL A 34 34.52 48.92 -18.92
CA VAL A 34 34.89 49.41 -17.60
C VAL A 34 33.65 49.39 -16.70
N TYR A 35 33.80 48.90 -15.47
CA TYR A 35 32.75 48.64 -14.50
C TYR A 35 33.09 49.29 -13.15
N ARG A 36 32.17 50.09 -12.63
CA ARG A 36 32.35 50.84 -11.37
C ARG A 36 32.40 49.93 -10.14
N PRO A 37 32.94 50.38 -8.99
CA PRO A 37 32.87 49.65 -7.74
C PRO A 37 31.41 49.40 -7.34
N GLY A 38 31.13 48.24 -6.75
CA GLY A 38 29.77 47.76 -6.50
C GLY A 38 29.00 47.26 -7.73
N SER A 39 29.59 47.28 -8.94
CA SER A 39 28.98 46.61 -10.11
C SER A 39 28.93 45.10 -9.88
N ILE A 40 27.76 44.49 -10.08
CA ILE A 40 27.58 43.03 -10.02
C ILE A 40 27.58 42.45 -11.44
N ARG A 41 28.33 41.38 -11.65
CA ARG A 41 28.40 40.60 -12.91
C ARG A 41 28.27 39.12 -12.60
N LYS A 42 27.47 38.40 -13.38
CA LYS A 42 27.47 36.93 -13.36
C LYS A 42 28.59 36.36 -14.23
N VAL A 43 29.38 35.44 -13.68
CA VAL A 43 30.49 34.73 -14.34
C VAL A 43 30.26 33.23 -14.17
N TYR A 44 29.85 32.56 -15.26
CA TYR A 44 29.32 31.19 -15.23
C TYR A 44 28.19 31.03 -14.18
N CYS A 45 28.43 30.29 -13.11
CA CYS A 45 27.47 30.11 -12.02
C CYS A 45 27.56 31.20 -10.93
N GLN A 46 28.70 31.88 -10.80
CA GLN A 46 29.05 32.80 -9.71
C GLN A 46 28.55 34.22 -9.97
N GLU A 47 28.20 34.93 -8.91
CA GLU A 47 27.93 36.37 -8.96
C GLU A 47 29.12 37.09 -8.31
N CYS A 48 29.73 37.98 -9.09
CA CYS A 48 30.94 38.69 -8.71
C CYS A 48 30.68 40.18 -8.62
N ILE A 49 31.17 40.80 -7.56
CA ILE A 49 31.10 42.22 -7.28
C ILE A 49 32.46 42.85 -7.56
N CYS A 50 32.47 44.02 -8.18
CA CYS A 50 33.67 44.83 -8.33
C CYS A 50 33.98 45.51 -6.97
N ILE A 51 35.09 45.14 -6.34
CA ILE A 51 35.56 45.70 -5.07
C ILE A 51 36.91 46.40 -5.24
N GLU A 52 37.25 47.22 -4.26
CA GLU A 52 38.56 47.86 -4.09
C GLU A 52 39.56 46.85 -3.50
N ASP A 53 40.76 46.74 -4.07
CA ASP A 53 41.81 45.86 -3.57
C ASP A 53 42.57 46.58 -2.43
N ILE A 54 42.27 46.18 -1.19
CA ILE A 54 42.82 46.82 0.02
C ILE A 54 44.29 46.43 0.24
N GLU A 55 44.81 45.39 -0.42
CA GLU A 55 46.22 44.99 -0.33
C GLU A 55 47.09 45.63 -1.44
N ASN A 56 46.50 46.02 -2.57
CA ASN A 56 47.18 46.65 -3.70
C ASN A 56 46.54 48.01 -4.06
N ASP A 57 47.09 49.08 -3.48
CA ASP A 57 46.71 50.49 -3.70
C ASP A 57 46.44 50.78 -5.20
N ASP A 58 45.35 51.51 -5.48
CA ASP A 58 44.86 51.88 -6.82
C ASP A 58 44.31 50.75 -7.74
N HIS A 59 44.04 49.54 -7.23
CA HIS A 59 43.40 48.46 -8.01
C HIS A 59 41.98 48.07 -7.56
N TYR A 60 41.18 47.64 -8.54
CA TYR A 60 39.81 47.12 -8.35
C TYR A 60 39.69 45.73 -8.97
N VAL A 61 39.17 44.78 -8.19
CA VAL A 61 39.13 43.35 -8.51
C VAL A 61 37.71 42.80 -8.48
N TRP A 62 37.48 41.71 -9.22
CA TRP A 62 36.22 40.97 -9.17
C TRP A 62 36.29 39.95 -8.03
N GLU A 63 35.70 40.26 -6.88
CA GLU A 63 35.43 39.27 -5.83
C GLU A 63 34.15 38.51 -6.17
N CYS A 64 34.18 37.17 -6.08
CA CYS A 64 33.05 36.31 -6.45
C CYS A 64 32.50 35.60 -5.20
N GLU A 65 31.28 35.95 -4.77
CA GLU A 65 30.71 35.38 -3.55
C GLU A 65 30.28 33.91 -3.74
N GLY A 66 30.80 33.05 -2.86
CA GLY A 66 29.98 32.14 -2.07
C GLY A 66 29.31 30.94 -2.76
N LEU A 67 29.57 30.67 -4.03
CA LEU A 67 29.00 29.52 -4.75
C LEU A 67 30.00 28.83 -5.69
N ASP A 68 30.44 27.62 -5.34
CA ASP A 68 31.05 26.70 -6.30
C ASP A 68 30.07 26.34 -7.43
N CYS A 69 30.59 26.13 -8.64
CA CYS A 69 29.77 25.65 -9.76
C CYS A 69 29.47 24.16 -9.63
N LEU A 70 28.27 23.76 -10.04
CA LEU A 70 27.84 22.36 -10.03
C LEU A 70 28.66 21.48 -10.99
N ILE A 71 29.30 22.10 -11.97
CA ILE A 71 30.17 21.48 -12.97
C ILE A 71 31.58 22.07 -12.80
N ARG A 72 32.45 21.41 -12.02
CA ARG A 72 33.83 21.84 -11.74
C ARG A 72 34.81 21.20 -12.74
N ALA A 73 35.53 22.00 -13.52
CA ALA A 73 36.47 21.49 -14.53
C ALA A 73 37.63 20.70 -13.92
N SER A 74 38.08 21.06 -12.71
CA SER A 74 39.07 20.32 -11.92
C SER A 74 38.66 18.86 -11.68
N ILE A 75 37.43 18.64 -11.22
CA ILE A 75 36.87 17.30 -10.97
C ILE A 75 36.75 16.51 -12.28
N ILE A 76 36.26 17.14 -13.36
CA ILE A 76 36.15 16.51 -14.68
C ILE A 76 37.53 16.02 -15.15
N ASN A 77 38.57 16.85 -15.02
CA ASN A 77 39.92 16.48 -15.41
C ASN A 77 40.46 15.34 -14.53
N HIS A 78 40.41 15.46 -13.20
CA HIS A 78 40.91 14.43 -12.28
C HIS A 78 40.25 13.04 -12.47
N VAL A 79 38.94 13.00 -12.73
CA VAL A 79 38.23 11.74 -13.02
C VAL A 79 38.58 11.19 -14.41
N ASN A 80 38.82 12.08 -15.38
CA ASN A 80 39.18 11.69 -16.74
C ASN A 80 40.66 11.35 -16.91
N GLU A 81 41.52 11.76 -15.99
CA GLU A 81 42.94 11.40 -15.91
C GLU A 81 43.14 9.90 -15.64
N GLY A 82 43.80 9.21 -16.57
CA GLY A 82 44.01 7.77 -16.51
C GLY A 82 42.72 6.96 -16.66
N ASN A 83 42.66 5.82 -15.96
CA ASN A 83 41.52 4.91 -15.99
C ASN A 83 40.96 4.67 -14.58
N LYS A 84 39.97 5.48 -14.19
CA LYS A 84 39.24 5.37 -12.91
C LYS A 84 38.03 4.41 -12.98
N GLY A 85 37.77 3.78 -14.13
CA GLY A 85 36.59 2.92 -14.38
C GLY A 85 35.32 3.66 -14.84
N TRP A 86 35.30 5.00 -14.75
CA TRP A 86 34.25 5.86 -15.29
C TRP A 86 34.83 7.14 -15.90
N LYS A 87 33.96 7.95 -16.53
CA LYS A 87 34.30 9.25 -17.11
C LYS A 87 33.29 10.32 -16.70
N ALA A 88 33.81 11.52 -16.44
CA ALA A 88 33.05 12.71 -16.09
C ALA A 88 32.92 13.66 -17.29
N GLY A 89 31.94 14.57 -17.27
CA GLY A 89 31.76 15.58 -18.30
C GLY A 89 30.65 16.58 -17.97
N SER A 90 30.59 17.66 -18.75
CA SER A 90 29.63 18.74 -18.56
C SER A 90 28.24 18.43 -19.15
N TYR A 91 27.26 19.22 -18.70
CA TYR A 91 25.88 19.24 -19.16
C TYR A 91 25.36 20.67 -19.18
N SER A 92 24.86 21.15 -20.31
CA SER A 92 24.37 22.54 -20.46
C SER A 92 23.29 22.92 -19.45
N PHE A 93 22.36 22.01 -19.13
CA PHE A 93 21.29 22.24 -18.15
C PHE A 93 21.76 22.32 -16.68
N LEU A 94 23.04 22.01 -16.40
CA LEU A 94 23.67 22.09 -15.09
C LEU A 94 24.84 23.10 -15.04
N GLN A 95 25.36 23.53 -16.19
CA GLN A 95 26.62 24.28 -16.30
C GLN A 95 26.57 25.65 -15.61
N ASP A 96 25.47 26.40 -15.76
CA ASP A 96 25.30 27.73 -15.17
C ASP A 96 24.63 27.69 -13.77
N LYS A 97 24.64 26.52 -13.13
CA LYS A 97 24.05 26.27 -11.80
C LYS A 97 25.16 26.15 -10.75
N SER A 98 24.88 26.63 -9.53
CA SER A 98 25.77 26.41 -8.39
C SER A 98 25.60 25.01 -7.78
N LEU A 99 26.62 24.57 -7.04
CA LEU A 99 26.61 23.34 -6.26
C LEU A 99 25.40 23.31 -5.32
N THR A 100 25.20 24.37 -4.53
CA THR A 100 24.07 24.52 -3.59
C THR A 100 22.70 24.43 -4.29
N PHE A 101 22.59 24.91 -5.54
CA PHE A 101 21.40 24.69 -6.36
C PHE A 101 21.22 23.20 -6.72
N GLY A 102 22.30 22.51 -7.10
CA GLY A 102 22.29 21.07 -7.36
C GLY A 102 21.81 20.28 -6.14
N MET A 103 22.43 20.52 -4.98
CA MET A 103 22.02 19.92 -3.70
C MET A 103 20.53 20.17 -3.42
N LYS A 104 20.08 21.42 -3.51
CA LYS A 104 18.72 21.85 -3.17
C LYS A 104 17.62 21.30 -4.08
N TYR A 105 17.87 21.12 -5.38
CA TYR A 105 16.83 20.80 -6.37
C TYR A 105 16.96 19.42 -7.02
N LYS A 106 18.14 18.80 -7.00
CA LYS A 106 18.35 17.45 -7.54
C LYS A 106 18.30 16.38 -6.46
N LEU A 107 18.76 16.68 -5.24
CA LEU A 107 18.76 15.75 -4.11
C LEU A 107 17.53 15.97 -3.24
N GLY A 108 16.59 15.02 -3.24
CA GLY A 108 15.27 15.21 -2.62
C GLY A 108 14.86 14.13 -1.63
N THR A 109 15.77 13.28 -1.17
CA THR A 109 15.38 12.16 -0.32
C THR A 109 15.76 12.43 1.12
N LEU A 110 14.78 12.33 2.02
CA LEU A 110 14.99 12.42 3.45
C LEU A 110 14.88 11.01 4.02
N LEU A 111 15.92 10.48 4.67
CA LEU A 111 15.81 9.15 5.27
C LEU A 111 14.85 9.19 6.48
N PRO A 112 13.92 8.24 6.61
CA PRO A 112 13.13 8.05 7.82
C PRO A 112 13.94 7.25 8.86
N SER A 113 13.41 7.14 10.09
CA SER A 113 13.94 6.17 11.06
C SER A 113 13.90 4.74 10.51
N SER A 114 14.92 3.93 10.84
CA SER A 114 15.14 2.63 10.22
C SER A 114 13.99 1.62 10.42
N ASP A 115 13.16 1.82 11.45
CA ASP A 115 12.02 0.96 11.78
C ASP A 115 10.75 1.26 10.95
N ALA A 116 10.70 2.40 10.25
CA ALA A 116 9.49 2.87 9.55
C ALA A 116 9.05 1.92 8.42
N ILE A 117 10.01 1.29 7.72
CA ILE A 117 9.76 0.19 6.79
C ILE A 117 10.50 -1.05 7.31
N PRO A 118 9.81 -2.16 7.61
CA PRO A 118 10.44 -3.34 8.19
C PRO A 118 11.35 -4.04 7.18
N ILE A 119 12.50 -4.53 7.66
CA ILE A 119 13.38 -5.40 6.87
C ILE A 119 12.70 -6.77 6.68
N ARG A 120 12.67 -7.26 5.45
CA ARG A 120 12.26 -8.63 5.12
C ARG A 120 13.37 -9.59 5.55
N GLN A 121 13.00 -10.64 6.29
CA GLN A 121 13.91 -11.76 6.60
C GLN A 121 14.55 -12.30 5.31
N SER A 122 15.86 -12.58 5.37
CA SER A 122 16.60 -13.23 4.29
C SER A 122 16.00 -14.59 3.94
N ARG A 123 16.03 -14.94 2.65
CA ARG A 123 15.47 -16.18 2.07
C ARG A 123 16.34 -16.76 0.96
N VAL A 124 17.37 -16.06 0.50
CA VAL A 124 18.27 -16.54 -0.54
C VAL A 124 19.30 -17.49 0.08
N SER A 125 19.36 -18.74 -0.40
CA SER A 125 20.43 -19.66 -0.01
C SER A 125 21.80 -19.08 -0.39
N ALA A 126 22.81 -19.31 0.45
CA ALA A 126 24.19 -18.93 0.18
C ALA A 126 24.67 -19.48 -1.17
N ASP A 127 24.22 -20.66 -1.56
CA ASP A 127 24.62 -21.36 -2.79
C ASP A 127 23.88 -20.86 -4.04
N LYS A 128 22.89 -19.95 -3.91
CA LYS A 128 22.14 -19.48 -5.07
C LYS A 128 23.03 -18.67 -6.01
N THR A 129 23.20 -19.19 -7.22
CA THR A 129 23.89 -18.53 -8.34
C THR A 129 22.94 -17.60 -9.09
N PHE A 130 23.47 -16.47 -9.58
CA PHE A 130 22.74 -15.49 -10.37
C PHE A 130 23.41 -15.27 -11.73
N PRO A 131 22.67 -14.88 -12.79
CA PRO A 131 23.28 -14.59 -14.09
C PRO A 131 24.26 -13.41 -13.97
N ARG A 132 25.40 -13.51 -14.67
CA ARG A 132 26.49 -12.53 -14.59
C ARG A 132 26.08 -11.11 -15.03
N LYS A 133 25.10 -10.99 -15.93
CA LYS A 133 24.44 -9.74 -16.32
C LYS A 133 22.93 -9.95 -16.37
N TYR A 134 22.15 -8.94 -15.98
CA TYR A 134 20.69 -8.94 -16.05
C TYR A 134 20.19 -7.50 -16.25
N ASP A 135 19.28 -7.27 -17.18
CA ASP A 135 18.82 -5.93 -17.55
C ASP A 135 17.31 -5.94 -17.82
N LEU A 136 16.51 -5.51 -16.84
CA LEU A 136 15.04 -5.53 -16.96
C LEU A 136 14.53 -4.73 -18.15
N ARG A 137 15.29 -3.77 -18.69
CA ARG A 137 14.89 -3.01 -19.89
C ARG A 137 14.76 -3.92 -21.11
N LYS A 138 15.52 -5.03 -21.14
CA LYS A 138 15.49 -6.07 -22.18
C LYS A 138 14.49 -7.17 -21.81
N GLU A 139 14.66 -7.76 -20.62
CA GLU A 139 13.88 -8.94 -20.19
C GLU A 139 12.38 -8.65 -20.00
N SER A 140 12.03 -7.43 -19.56
CA SER A 140 10.64 -7.09 -19.23
C SER A 140 9.71 -6.86 -20.42
N LYS A 141 10.17 -7.01 -21.67
CA LYS A 141 9.39 -6.72 -22.90
C LYS A 141 8.82 -5.28 -22.93
N GLY A 142 9.57 -4.32 -22.40
CA GLY A 142 9.17 -2.90 -22.37
C GLY A 142 8.18 -2.52 -21.26
N HIS A 143 8.09 -3.31 -20.19
CA HIS A 143 7.32 -2.92 -19.00
C HIS A 143 8.06 -1.93 -18.08
N VAL A 144 9.39 -1.76 -18.24
CA VAL A 144 10.15 -0.70 -17.57
C VAL A 144 9.77 0.70 -18.11
N SER A 145 9.29 1.57 -17.23
CA SER A 145 8.94 2.97 -17.51
C SER A 145 10.14 3.77 -18.02
N LYS A 146 9.83 4.77 -18.86
CA LYS A 146 10.80 5.70 -19.44
C LYS A 146 11.46 6.54 -18.34
N ILE A 147 12.71 6.95 -18.55
CA ILE A 147 13.36 7.98 -17.72
C ILE A 147 12.51 9.25 -17.70
N ARG A 148 12.29 9.78 -16.50
CA ARG A 148 11.66 11.08 -16.22
C ARG A 148 12.71 12.14 -15.91
N ASP A 149 12.29 13.39 -15.95
CA ASP A 149 13.06 14.53 -15.44
C ASP A 149 12.29 15.18 -14.28
N GLN A 150 12.94 15.32 -13.13
CA GLN A 150 12.39 16.02 -11.97
C GLN A 150 12.45 17.54 -12.13
N GLY A 151 13.13 18.05 -13.16
CA GLY A 151 13.33 19.48 -13.36
C GLY A 151 14.01 20.11 -12.15
N ASP A 152 13.60 21.31 -11.78
CA ASP A 152 14.17 22.06 -10.66
C ASP A 152 13.30 21.87 -9.38
N CYS A 153 12.98 20.62 -9.06
CA CYS A 153 12.18 20.22 -7.89
C CYS A 153 12.74 18.93 -7.27
N ALA A 154 13.11 18.97 -5.98
CA ALA A 154 13.73 17.86 -5.25
C ALA A 154 12.74 16.73 -4.92
N SER A 155 12.39 15.96 -5.96
CA SER A 155 11.23 15.06 -5.97
C SER A 155 11.55 13.63 -6.41
N SER A 156 12.83 13.26 -6.41
CA SER A 156 13.30 11.88 -6.63
C SER A 156 12.59 10.87 -5.73
N TRP A 157 12.27 11.27 -4.50
CA TRP A 157 11.53 10.48 -3.51
C TRP A 157 10.14 10.05 -4.01
N ALA A 158 9.46 10.92 -4.76
CA ALA A 158 8.17 10.64 -5.37
C ALA A 158 8.33 9.86 -6.67
N ILE A 159 9.22 10.32 -7.55
CA ILE A 159 9.47 9.74 -8.88
C ILE A 159 9.92 8.28 -8.79
N SER A 160 10.94 7.98 -7.98
CA SER A 160 11.42 6.60 -7.83
C SER A 160 10.37 5.68 -7.18
N THR A 161 9.53 6.20 -6.27
CA THR A 161 8.39 5.46 -5.68
C THR A 161 7.36 5.10 -6.75
N THR A 162 6.94 6.06 -7.58
CA THR A 162 5.96 5.80 -8.66
C THR A 162 6.52 4.90 -9.74
N ASP A 163 7.76 5.13 -10.17
CA ASP A 163 8.38 4.42 -11.29
C ASP A 163 8.77 2.98 -10.95
N VAL A 164 9.11 2.67 -9.69
CA VAL A 164 9.21 1.28 -9.21
C VAL A 164 7.85 0.61 -9.23
N THR A 165 6.81 1.30 -8.76
CA THR A 165 5.47 0.73 -8.66
C THR A 165 4.84 0.48 -10.02
N SER A 166 5.04 1.38 -10.98
CA SER A 166 4.59 1.25 -12.36
C SER A 166 5.19 0.03 -13.03
N ASP A 167 6.52 -0.13 -12.99
CA ASP A 167 7.20 -1.30 -13.54
C ASP A 167 6.68 -2.60 -12.94
N ARG A 168 6.59 -2.66 -11.61
CA ARG A 168 6.12 -3.86 -10.89
C ARG A 168 4.67 -4.20 -11.19
N LEU A 169 3.78 -3.21 -11.40
CA LEU A 169 2.42 -3.48 -11.85
C LEU A 169 2.42 -3.99 -13.30
N LYS A 170 3.12 -3.30 -14.20
CA LYS A 170 3.22 -3.63 -15.63
C LYS A 170 3.75 -5.05 -15.85
N MET A 171 4.83 -5.42 -15.16
CA MET A 171 5.43 -6.76 -15.23
C MET A 171 4.51 -7.87 -14.68
N LYS A 172 3.67 -7.57 -13.68
CA LYS A 172 2.85 -8.57 -12.98
C LYS A 172 1.44 -8.73 -13.55
N MET A 173 0.99 -7.82 -14.41
CA MET A 173 -0.39 -7.79 -14.94
C MET A 173 -0.49 -8.43 -16.32
N THR A 174 -0.84 -9.72 -16.35
CA THR A 174 -1.20 -10.45 -17.59
C THR A 174 -2.37 -9.83 -18.36
N SER A 175 -3.19 -8.99 -17.72
CA SER A 175 -4.30 -8.24 -18.32
C SER A 175 -3.89 -6.96 -19.06
N GLY A 176 -2.60 -6.73 -19.29
CA GLY A 176 -2.10 -5.66 -20.17
C GLY A 176 -2.23 -4.24 -19.63
N ILE A 177 -2.41 -4.06 -18.30
CA ILE A 177 -2.50 -2.73 -17.67
C ILE A 177 -1.13 -2.03 -17.72
N LYS A 178 -0.96 -1.17 -18.73
CA LYS A 178 0.21 -0.30 -18.90
C LYS A 178 -0.06 1.08 -18.30
N VAL A 179 0.24 1.26 -17.02
CA VAL A 179 -0.01 2.50 -16.28
C VAL A 179 1.28 3.06 -15.67
N ASP A 180 1.59 4.29 -16.02
CA ASP A 180 2.55 5.14 -15.34
C ASP A 180 1.83 5.95 -14.25
N PHE A 181 2.37 5.98 -13.02
CA PHE A 181 1.74 6.64 -11.87
C PHE A 181 2.23 8.07 -11.69
N SER A 182 1.35 8.95 -11.20
CA SER A 182 1.65 10.37 -10.97
C SER A 182 2.56 10.60 -9.74
N PRO A 183 3.82 11.04 -9.89
CA PRO A 183 4.61 11.52 -8.76
C PRO A 183 4.08 12.87 -8.27
N GLN A 184 3.39 13.62 -9.13
CA GLN A 184 2.79 14.91 -8.79
C GLN A 184 1.76 14.78 -7.67
N GLN A 185 0.92 13.74 -7.68
CA GLN A 185 -0.02 13.52 -6.59
C GLN A 185 0.71 13.29 -5.27
N LEU A 186 1.82 12.55 -5.24
CA LEU A 186 2.59 12.36 -3.99
C LEU A 186 3.15 13.69 -3.48
N ILE A 187 3.77 14.47 -4.36
CA ILE A 187 4.34 15.79 -4.05
C ILE A 187 3.27 16.76 -3.54
N SER A 188 2.10 16.79 -4.20
CA SER A 188 1.02 17.74 -3.92
C SER A 188 0.11 17.33 -2.75
N CYS A 189 -0.20 16.05 -2.61
CA CYS A 189 -1.30 15.56 -1.75
C CYS A 189 -0.87 14.78 -0.50
N ILE A 190 0.43 14.53 -0.30
CA ILE A 190 0.90 14.17 1.04
C ILE A 190 1.04 15.48 1.85
N GLY A 191 0.50 15.44 3.08
CA GLY A 191 0.50 16.56 4.02
C GLY A 191 1.85 16.79 4.68
N ASP A 192 1.81 17.27 5.92
CA ASP A 192 2.91 18.02 6.57
C ASP A 192 4.17 17.18 6.89
N LYS A 193 4.11 15.86 6.68
CA LYS A 193 5.28 14.97 6.68
C LYS A 193 6.16 15.08 5.43
N GLN A 194 5.77 15.82 4.39
CA GLN A 194 6.52 15.95 3.12
C GLN A 194 6.68 17.39 2.66
N LEU A 195 7.93 17.78 2.38
CA LEU A 195 8.30 19.14 1.94
C LEU A 195 8.12 19.34 0.41
N GLY A 196 7.86 18.27 -0.34
CA GLY A 196 7.48 18.36 -1.75
C GLY A 196 8.68 18.54 -2.68
N CYS A 197 8.98 19.79 -3.04
CA CYS A 197 10.10 20.15 -3.92
C CYS A 197 11.39 20.53 -3.19
N THR A 198 11.40 20.50 -1.85
CA THR A 198 12.60 20.58 -1.02
C THR A 198 12.89 19.27 -0.27
N GLY A 199 12.24 18.17 -0.70
CA GLY A 199 12.51 16.81 -0.26
C GLY A 199 11.32 16.05 0.31
N GLY A 200 11.52 14.75 0.56
CA GLY A 200 10.53 13.90 1.22
C GLY A 200 11.05 12.51 1.60
N HIS A 201 10.36 11.90 2.57
CA HIS A 201 10.66 10.58 3.12
C HIS A 201 9.95 9.45 2.38
N LEU A 202 10.65 8.32 2.20
CA LEU A 202 10.13 7.17 1.44
C LEU A 202 9.02 6.40 2.17
N ASP A 203 9.09 6.30 3.50
CA ASP A 203 8.07 5.63 4.31
C ASP A 203 6.68 6.28 4.14
N SER A 204 6.63 7.60 4.18
CA SER A 204 5.42 8.41 4.05
C SER A 204 4.89 8.41 2.61
N ALA A 205 5.76 8.27 1.61
CA ALA A 205 5.38 8.02 0.23
C ALA A 205 4.71 6.64 0.06
N TRP A 206 5.34 5.57 0.54
CA TRP A 206 4.77 4.22 0.48
C TRP A 206 3.51 4.06 1.33
N GLU A 207 3.42 4.70 2.49
CA GLU A 207 2.19 4.72 3.29
C GLU A 207 1.05 5.42 2.54
N TYR A 208 1.31 6.54 1.86
CA TYR A 208 0.29 7.18 1.03
C TYR A 208 -0.15 6.26 -0.13
N MET A 209 0.79 5.63 -0.83
CA MET A 209 0.53 4.63 -1.90
C MET A 209 -0.30 3.44 -1.40
N ARG A 210 -0.15 3.05 -0.13
CA ARG A 210 -0.91 1.98 0.55
C ARG A 210 -2.31 2.44 0.98
N LEU A 211 -2.40 3.58 1.67
CA LEU A 211 -3.62 4.04 2.33
C LEU A 211 -4.56 4.82 1.41
N GLN A 212 -4.03 5.76 0.63
CA GLN A 212 -4.81 6.61 -0.29
C GLN A 212 -4.75 6.05 -1.72
N GLY A 213 -3.58 5.62 -2.15
CA GLY A 213 -3.29 5.24 -3.52
C GLY A 213 -3.06 6.46 -4.42
N VAL A 214 -2.61 6.17 -5.65
CA VAL A 214 -2.19 7.18 -6.63
C VAL A 214 -2.97 7.02 -7.94
N ALA A 215 -3.17 8.13 -8.64
CA ALA A 215 -3.67 8.17 -10.00
C ALA A 215 -2.58 7.83 -11.03
N ASP A 216 -3.02 7.55 -12.26
CA ASP A 216 -2.13 7.53 -13.42
C ASP A 216 -1.58 8.94 -13.77
N GLU A 217 -0.49 8.98 -14.53
CA GLU A 217 0.18 10.21 -14.96
C GLU A 217 -0.73 11.11 -15.83
N GLU A 218 -1.55 10.51 -16.70
CA GLU A 218 -2.45 11.22 -17.61
C GLU A 218 -3.56 11.96 -16.84
N CYS A 219 -4.02 11.39 -15.71
CA CYS A 219 -4.96 11.97 -14.77
C CYS A 219 -4.39 13.16 -13.98
N TYR A 220 -3.11 13.11 -13.60
CA TYR A 220 -2.47 14.14 -12.78
C TYR A 220 -1.00 14.36 -13.21
N PRO A 221 -0.75 15.11 -14.31
CA PRO A 221 0.58 15.22 -14.89
C PRO A 221 1.62 15.92 -14.01
N TYR A 222 2.88 15.52 -14.17
CA TYR A 222 4.02 16.16 -13.52
C TYR A 222 4.26 17.60 -14.01
N THR A 223 4.22 18.55 -13.07
CA THR A 223 4.38 19.99 -13.34
C THR A 223 5.30 20.68 -12.33
N SER A 224 5.48 20.12 -11.13
CA SER A 224 6.28 20.72 -10.05
C SER A 224 7.73 21.02 -10.45
N GLY A 225 8.33 20.21 -11.32
CA GLY A 225 9.69 20.43 -11.86
C GLY A 225 9.84 21.65 -12.79
N LEU A 226 8.74 22.12 -13.40
CA LEU A 226 8.73 23.30 -14.27
C LEU A 226 8.59 24.61 -13.49
N TYR A 227 8.06 24.54 -12.27
CA TYR A 227 7.74 25.71 -11.43
C TYR A 227 8.50 25.72 -10.10
N SER A 228 9.47 24.82 -9.91
CA SER A 228 10.26 24.64 -8.68
C SER A 228 9.47 24.60 -7.36
N SER A 229 8.21 24.14 -7.41
CA SER A 229 7.25 24.33 -6.30
C SER A 229 6.24 23.18 -6.17
N LYS A 230 5.93 22.80 -4.92
CA LYS A 230 4.78 21.94 -4.58
C LYS A 230 3.50 22.65 -5.03
N LYS A 231 2.68 21.98 -5.83
CA LYS A 231 1.35 22.49 -6.23
C LYS A 231 0.27 22.05 -5.25
N THR A 232 -0.78 22.84 -5.09
CA THR A 232 -1.96 22.50 -4.28
C THR A 232 -2.54 21.15 -4.68
N CYS A 233 -2.92 20.33 -3.70
CA CYS A 233 -3.56 19.04 -3.94
C CYS A 233 -4.93 19.21 -4.63
N GLN A 234 -5.10 18.58 -5.79
CA GLN A 234 -6.36 18.54 -6.55
C GLN A 234 -7.12 17.21 -6.41
N VAL A 235 -6.75 16.36 -5.44
CA VAL A 235 -7.45 15.10 -5.14
C VAL A 235 -8.43 15.30 -3.98
N GLU A 236 -9.72 15.14 -4.25
CA GLU A 236 -10.79 15.36 -3.27
C GLU A 236 -10.81 14.30 -2.16
N ARG A 237 -10.81 14.74 -0.90
CA ARG A 237 -10.89 13.88 0.30
C ARG A 237 -12.32 13.39 0.57
N SER A 238 -12.81 12.52 -0.32
CA SER A 238 -14.00 11.66 -0.18
C SER A 238 -15.41 12.28 -0.36
N SER A 239 -16.27 11.47 -0.98
CA SER A 239 -17.75 11.43 -0.87
C SER A 239 -18.60 12.61 -1.35
N SER A 240 -18.12 13.86 -1.39
CA SER A 240 -18.91 14.96 -1.97
C SER A 240 -19.03 14.84 -3.50
N ARG A 241 -20.13 15.34 -4.08
CA ARG A 241 -20.36 15.36 -5.53
C ARG A 241 -19.86 16.66 -6.18
N SER A 242 -18.56 16.94 -6.11
CA SER A 242 -17.95 18.01 -6.92
C SER A 242 -17.84 17.61 -8.41
N LYS A 243 -17.60 18.59 -9.28
CA LYS A 243 -17.44 18.48 -10.73
C LYS A 243 -16.04 18.87 -11.23
N ASN A 244 -15.16 19.42 -10.37
CA ASN A 244 -14.02 20.23 -10.81
C ASN A 244 -12.63 19.63 -10.50
N GLY A 245 -12.54 18.44 -9.91
CA GLY A 245 -11.25 17.76 -9.74
C GLY A 245 -10.63 17.35 -11.08
N VAL A 246 -9.33 17.61 -11.26
CA VAL A 246 -8.55 17.31 -12.49
C VAL A 246 -8.72 15.84 -12.91
N CYS A 247 -8.70 14.95 -11.93
CA CYS A 247 -8.98 13.52 -12.11
C CYS A 247 -10.50 13.23 -12.13
N SER A 248 -11.03 12.98 -13.33
CA SER A 248 -12.44 12.63 -13.55
C SER A 248 -12.90 11.32 -12.88
N LYS A 249 -14.20 11.19 -12.58
CA LYS A 249 -14.85 10.04 -11.90
C LYS A 249 -14.81 8.68 -12.64
N LYS A 250 -14.06 8.58 -13.75
CA LYS A 250 -13.72 7.35 -14.48
C LYS A 250 -12.30 6.86 -14.17
N ASN A 251 -11.43 7.75 -13.72
CA ASN A 251 -9.99 7.51 -13.61
C ASN A 251 -9.72 6.67 -12.35
N LYS A 252 -8.73 5.78 -12.43
CA LYS A 252 -8.50 4.75 -11.42
C LYS A 252 -7.47 5.25 -10.41
N ILE A 253 -7.82 5.18 -9.13
CA ILE A 253 -6.83 5.24 -8.05
C ILE A 253 -6.34 3.81 -7.79
N TYR A 254 -5.02 3.64 -7.67
CA TYR A 254 -4.37 2.36 -7.47
C TYR A 254 -3.69 2.35 -6.10
N LYS A 255 -3.99 1.33 -5.29
CA LYS A 255 -3.37 1.14 -3.96
C LYS A 255 -2.37 0.00 -4.00
N MET A 256 -1.34 0.09 -3.17
CA MET A 256 -0.27 -0.92 -3.08
C MET A 256 -0.34 -1.70 -1.75
N ASP A 257 0.29 -2.88 -1.71
CA ASP A 257 0.49 -3.63 -0.47
C ASP A 257 1.59 -2.96 0.39
N LYS A 258 1.88 -3.51 1.57
CA LYS A 258 2.92 -2.99 2.46
C LYS A 258 4.31 -3.06 1.79
N PRO A 259 5.13 -1.98 1.86
CA PRO A 259 6.54 -2.02 1.47
C PRO A 259 7.38 -2.85 2.46
N TYR A 260 8.58 -3.24 2.06
CA TYR A 260 9.58 -3.90 2.90
C TYR A 260 11.00 -3.54 2.45
N ARG A 261 11.94 -3.41 3.39
CA ARG A 261 13.35 -3.22 3.08
C ARG A 261 14.01 -4.56 2.76
N MET A 262 14.98 -4.57 1.86
CA MET A 262 15.93 -5.67 1.73
C MET A 262 16.91 -5.65 2.91
N PRO A 263 17.47 -6.81 3.31
CA PRO A 263 18.76 -6.85 3.97
C PRO A 263 19.82 -6.16 3.09
N ASN A 264 20.83 -5.52 3.68
CA ASN A 264 22.00 -5.03 2.94
C ASN A 264 22.83 -6.26 2.49
N ASN A 265 22.50 -6.79 1.33
CA ASN A 265 23.06 -8.01 0.77
C ASN A 265 22.86 -8.08 -0.75
N GLU A 266 23.97 -8.17 -1.49
CA GLU A 266 24.00 -8.24 -2.96
C GLU A 266 23.00 -9.27 -3.54
N LYS A 267 22.92 -10.48 -2.95
CA LYS A 267 22.11 -11.58 -3.47
C LYS A 267 20.61 -11.42 -3.20
N GLU A 268 20.21 -10.88 -2.05
CA GLU A 268 18.80 -10.57 -1.77
C GLU A 268 18.26 -9.50 -2.73
N ILE A 269 19.06 -8.46 -3.01
CA ILE A 269 18.69 -7.40 -3.95
C ILE A 269 18.60 -7.97 -5.39
N MET A 270 19.55 -8.81 -5.81
CA MET A 270 19.49 -9.51 -7.11
C MET A 270 18.26 -10.41 -7.24
N GLU A 271 17.92 -11.20 -6.21
CA GLU A 271 16.73 -12.06 -6.19
C GLU A 271 15.43 -11.26 -6.30
N GLU A 272 15.34 -10.15 -5.58
CA GLU A 272 14.15 -9.30 -5.56
C GLU A 272 13.92 -8.61 -6.92
N ILE A 273 15.00 -8.15 -7.57
CA ILE A 273 14.97 -7.59 -8.93
C ILE A 273 14.60 -8.68 -9.97
N LEU A 274 15.15 -9.89 -9.84
CA LEU A 274 14.87 -11.02 -10.73
C LEU A 274 13.42 -11.50 -10.64
N THR A 275 12.89 -11.59 -9.41
CA THR A 275 11.59 -12.22 -9.12
C THR A 275 10.42 -11.26 -9.23
N ASN A 276 10.58 -10.02 -8.74
CA ASN A 276 9.47 -9.07 -8.57
C ASN A 276 9.60 -7.80 -9.43
N GLY A 277 10.69 -7.62 -10.18
CA GLY A 277 10.98 -6.38 -10.90
C GLY A 277 11.74 -5.36 -10.04
N PRO A 278 11.95 -4.13 -10.55
CA PRO A 278 12.97 -3.22 -10.04
C PRO A 278 12.72 -2.78 -8.60
N VAL A 279 13.76 -2.36 -7.90
CA VAL A 279 13.69 -1.89 -6.50
C VAL A 279 13.99 -0.40 -6.41
N GLN A 280 13.45 0.25 -5.38
CA GLN A 280 13.87 1.59 -5.01
C GLN A 280 15.13 1.48 -4.15
N ALA A 281 16.11 2.35 -4.36
CA ALA A 281 17.28 2.47 -3.49
C ALA A 281 17.53 3.94 -3.16
N THR A 282 18.18 4.22 -2.03
CA THR A 282 18.79 5.52 -1.77
C THR A 282 20.30 5.41 -1.80
N PHE A 283 20.98 6.49 -2.17
CA PHE A 283 22.43 6.61 -2.05
C PHE A 283 22.80 8.06 -1.77
N VAL A 284 24.02 8.26 -1.27
CA VAL A 284 24.64 9.56 -1.05
C VAL A 284 25.18 10.07 -2.39
N VAL A 285 24.74 11.26 -2.81
CA VAL A 285 25.32 11.96 -3.96
C VAL A 285 26.38 12.92 -3.46
N HIS A 286 27.56 12.83 -4.06
CA HIS A 286 28.70 13.74 -3.92
C HIS A 286 28.84 14.58 -5.22
N GLU A 287 29.72 15.59 -5.23
CA GLU A 287 29.80 16.57 -6.32
C GLU A 287 30.15 15.94 -7.69
N ASP A 288 31.09 15.00 -7.68
CA ASP A 288 31.60 14.31 -8.86
C ASP A 288 30.51 13.52 -9.61
N PHE A 289 29.51 13.00 -8.88
CA PHE A 289 28.39 12.29 -9.47
C PHE A 289 27.51 13.17 -10.37
N PHE A 290 27.37 14.48 -10.12
CA PHE A 290 26.62 15.37 -11.02
C PHE A 290 27.20 15.39 -12.44
N MET A 291 28.52 15.21 -12.53
CA MET A 291 29.30 15.17 -13.77
C MET A 291 29.45 13.76 -14.36
N TYR A 292 28.90 12.70 -13.75
CA TYR A 292 28.96 11.33 -14.31
C TYR A 292 28.46 11.30 -15.75
N LYS A 293 29.27 10.73 -16.66
CA LYS A 293 28.96 10.59 -18.09
C LYS A 293 28.73 9.14 -18.51
N SER A 294 29.64 8.23 -18.13
CA SER A 294 29.57 6.80 -18.47
C SER A 294 30.57 5.95 -17.67
N GLY A 295 30.39 4.63 -17.68
CA GLY A 295 31.26 3.66 -17.01
C GLY A 295 30.72 3.21 -15.66
N ILE A 296 31.56 2.66 -14.78
CA ILE A 296 31.16 2.21 -13.44
C ILE A 296 31.57 3.27 -12.42
N TYR A 297 30.61 4.09 -11.99
CA TYR A 297 30.82 5.14 -11.01
C TYR A 297 31.33 4.57 -9.68
N ARG A 298 32.30 5.33 -9.15
CA ARG A 298 32.88 5.27 -7.81
C ARG A 298 33.14 6.70 -7.39
N HIS A 299 32.87 7.05 -6.14
CA HIS A 299 33.16 8.40 -5.66
C HIS A 299 34.67 8.72 -5.73
N SER A 300 34.99 9.93 -6.18
CA SER A 300 36.34 10.44 -6.40
C SER A 300 36.70 11.51 -5.37
N VAL A 301 37.82 11.29 -4.65
CA VAL A 301 38.34 12.20 -3.60
C VAL A 301 38.56 13.65 -4.04
N ALA A 302 38.65 13.93 -5.34
CA ALA A 302 38.65 15.29 -5.88
C ALA A 302 37.32 16.07 -5.67
N ALA A 303 36.30 15.44 -5.09
CA ALA A 303 35.06 16.07 -4.64
C ALA A 303 34.95 16.17 -3.10
N ASP A 304 35.99 15.81 -2.36
CA ASP A 304 36.01 15.94 -0.89
C ASP A 304 36.31 17.38 -0.42
N ASP A 305 36.92 18.23 -1.27
CA ASP A 305 37.37 19.61 -0.95
C ASP A 305 36.37 20.43 -0.12
N ILE A 306 35.08 20.32 -0.47
CA ILE A 306 33.95 21.08 0.07
C ILE A 306 33.04 20.18 0.93
N GLY A 307 33.16 18.85 0.79
CA GLY A 307 32.46 17.85 1.59
C GLY A 307 30.93 17.81 1.44
N LEU A 308 30.34 18.55 0.49
CA LEU A 308 28.89 18.63 0.35
C LEU A 308 28.31 17.37 -0.30
N SER A 309 27.49 16.66 0.48
CA SER A 309 26.80 15.43 0.06
C SER A 309 25.32 15.44 0.47
N GLY A 310 24.51 14.59 -0.15
CA GLY A 310 23.08 14.51 0.17
C GLY A 310 22.34 13.31 -0.43
N TYR A 311 21.22 12.92 0.17
CA TYR A 311 20.50 11.70 -0.20
C TYR A 311 19.61 11.85 -1.44
N HIS A 312 19.80 10.93 -2.37
CA HIS A 312 19.01 10.80 -3.59
C HIS A 312 18.40 9.39 -3.67
N SER A 313 17.25 9.25 -4.34
CA SER A 313 16.51 8.00 -4.44
C SER A 313 16.22 7.64 -5.88
N VAL A 314 16.56 6.41 -6.24
CA VAL A 314 16.70 5.95 -7.62
C VAL A 314 16.10 4.55 -7.76
N ARG A 315 15.99 4.07 -9.00
CA ARG A 315 15.39 2.77 -9.32
C ARG A 315 16.44 1.84 -9.92
N ILE A 316 16.79 0.77 -9.20
CA ILE A 316 17.72 -0.25 -9.70
C ILE A 316 16.94 -1.20 -10.63
N VAL A 317 17.39 -1.32 -11.88
CA VAL A 317 16.72 -2.08 -12.96
C VAL A 317 17.52 -3.29 -13.45
N GLY A 318 18.67 -3.59 -12.86
CA GLY A 318 19.52 -4.70 -13.28
C GLY A 318 20.94 -4.60 -12.73
N TRP A 319 21.84 -5.42 -13.27
CA TRP A 319 23.24 -5.48 -12.84
C TRP A 319 24.15 -6.09 -13.93
N GLY A 320 25.46 -6.01 -13.69
CA GLY A 320 26.43 -6.83 -14.41
C GLY A 320 27.80 -6.91 -13.73
N SER A 321 28.77 -7.41 -14.48
CA SER A 321 30.19 -7.15 -14.24
C SER A 321 30.95 -6.98 -15.55
N GLU A 322 32.08 -6.28 -15.51
CA GLU A 322 33.00 -6.10 -16.64
C GLU A 322 34.34 -6.76 -16.30
N CYS A 323 34.83 -7.63 -17.19
CA CYS A 323 36.21 -8.14 -17.10
C CYS A 323 37.18 -6.98 -17.34
N SER A 324 38.18 -6.86 -16.49
CA SER A 324 39.41 -6.11 -16.76
C SER A 324 40.63 -6.99 -16.48
N SER A 325 41.81 -6.57 -16.92
CA SER A 325 43.09 -7.18 -16.52
C SER A 325 43.38 -7.06 -15.02
N GLN A 326 42.61 -6.23 -14.30
CA GLN A 326 42.70 -6.04 -12.85
C GLN A 326 41.59 -6.80 -12.08
N GLY A 327 40.79 -7.62 -12.78
CA GLY A 327 39.68 -8.39 -12.20
C GLY A 327 38.29 -7.94 -12.67
N ASP A 328 37.25 -8.52 -12.05
CA ASP A 328 35.86 -8.39 -12.46
C ASP A 328 35.13 -7.28 -11.67
N THR A 329 34.94 -6.11 -12.27
CA THR A 329 34.24 -4.99 -11.61
C THR A 329 32.73 -5.19 -11.74
N LYS A 330 32.05 -5.45 -10.61
CA LYS A 330 30.59 -5.59 -10.54
C LYS A 330 29.90 -4.23 -10.52
N TYR A 331 28.72 -4.12 -11.14
CA TYR A 331 27.90 -2.91 -11.14
C TYR A 331 26.40 -3.17 -11.02
N TRP A 332 25.67 -2.20 -10.46
CA TRP A 332 24.21 -2.06 -10.61
C TRP A 332 23.88 -1.26 -11.88
N ILE A 333 22.72 -1.51 -12.50
CA ILE A 333 22.15 -0.65 -13.55
C ILE A 333 21.02 0.15 -12.92
N VAL A 334 21.14 1.47 -12.92
CA VAL A 334 20.28 2.36 -12.13
C VAL A 334 19.67 3.44 -13.02
N ALA A 335 18.36 3.66 -12.89
CA ALA A 335 17.64 4.75 -13.53
C ALA A 335 17.64 6.00 -12.63
N ASN A 336 18.10 7.13 -13.18
CA ASN A 336 18.07 8.43 -12.54
C ASN A 336 16.79 9.22 -12.94
N SER A 337 16.50 10.31 -12.23
CA SER A 337 15.36 11.22 -12.46
C SER A 337 15.77 12.60 -12.98
N TRP A 338 16.93 12.72 -13.65
CA TRP A 338 17.46 13.99 -14.20
C TRP A 338 17.39 14.06 -15.74
N GLY A 339 16.39 13.41 -16.32
CA GLY A 339 16.18 13.38 -17.77
C GLY A 339 17.15 12.46 -18.52
N LYS A 340 16.95 12.33 -19.83
CA LYS A 340 17.76 11.44 -20.70
C LYS A 340 19.08 12.07 -21.14
N GLN A 341 19.17 13.40 -21.08
CA GLN A 341 20.35 14.17 -21.43
C GLN A 341 21.53 13.96 -20.47
N TRP A 342 21.28 13.37 -19.30
CA TRP A 342 22.27 13.05 -18.28
C TRP A 342 22.72 11.58 -18.33
N GLY A 343 24.00 11.33 -18.05
CA GLY A 343 24.59 9.99 -17.96
C GLY A 343 24.40 9.13 -19.21
N GLU A 344 24.20 7.83 -19.00
CA GLU A 344 23.97 6.83 -20.03
C GLU A 344 22.49 6.81 -20.45
N GLN A 345 22.04 7.88 -21.13
CA GLN A 345 20.64 8.09 -21.55
C GLN A 345 19.64 8.12 -20.37
N GLY A 346 20.03 8.79 -19.28
CA GLY A 346 19.30 8.88 -18.01
C GLY A 346 19.56 7.73 -17.05
N TYR A 347 20.43 6.78 -17.42
CA TYR A 347 20.90 5.72 -16.54
C TYR A 347 22.32 5.99 -16.05
N PHE A 348 22.72 5.32 -14.99
CA PHE A 348 24.11 5.18 -14.58
C PHE A 348 24.40 3.75 -14.13
N ARG A 349 25.69 3.46 -14.00
CA ARG A 349 26.17 2.24 -13.36
C ARG A 349 27.08 2.62 -12.20
N ILE A 350 26.88 1.98 -11.06
CA ILE A 350 27.58 2.22 -9.79
C ILE A 350 28.09 0.87 -9.26
N GLN A 351 29.22 0.85 -8.56
CA GLN A 351 29.80 -0.40 -8.08
C GLN A 351 28.83 -1.19 -7.19
N LYS A 352 28.79 -2.52 -7.38
CA LYS A 352 27.93 -3.47 -6.66
C LYS A 352 28.73 -4.37 -5.70
N GLY A 353 28.16 -4.67 -4.54
CA GLY A 353 28.73 -5.59 -3.56
C GLY A 353 29.81 -4.99 -2.66
N VAL A 354 29.84 -3.65 -2.56
CA VAL A 354 30.71 -2.87 -1.64
C VAL A 354 29.95 -1.74 -0.94
N ASN A 355 28.63 -1.66 -1.11
CA ASN A 355 27.78 -0.57 -0.64
C ASN A 355 28.25 0.84 -1.07
N GLU A 356 28.69 0.98 -2.32
CA GLU A 356 29.19 2.24 -2.90
C GLU A 356 28.18 3.39 -2.69
N CYS A 357 28.62 4.48 -2.06
CA CYS A 357 27.75 5.60 -1.66
C CYS A 357 26.46 5.19 -0.91
N GLU A 358 26.47 4.09 -0.16
CA GLU A 358 25.30 3.53 0.54
C GLU A 358 24.15 2.99 -0.33
N ILE A 359 24.37 2.73 -1.63
CA ILE A 359 23.34 2.24 -2.57
C ILE A 359 22.68 0.90 -2.17
N GLU A 360 23.30 0.13 -1.26
CA GLU A 360 22.83 -1.16 -0.76
C GLU A 360 22.26 -1.06 0.69
N SER A 361 22.47 0.06 1.40
CA SER A 361 22.01 0.31 2.78
C SER A 361 20.48 0.38 2.92
N TYR A 362 19.79 1.05 2.00
CA TYR A 362 18.35 1.30 2.08
C TYR A 362 17.66 1.01 0.73
N VAL A 363 17.40 -0.28 0.49
CA VAL A 363 16.70 -0.77 -0.70
C VAL A 363 15.28 -1.21 -0.31
N VAL A 364 14.26 -0.70 -1.01
CA VAL A 364 12.84 -0.98 -0.75
C VAL A 364 12.22 -1.77 -1.91
N GLY A 365 11.58 -2.89 -1.57
CA GLY A 365 10.67 -3.63 -2.43
C GLY A 365 9.22 -3.41 -2.03
N VAL A 366 8.30 -3.62 -2.98
CA VAL A 366 6.85 -3.59 -2.74
C VAL A 366 6.17 -4.78 -3.40
N THR A 367 5.26 -5.43 -2.67
CA THR A 367 4.36 -6.42 -3.29
C THR A 367 3.26 -5.67 -4.01
N VAL A 368 3.30 -5.59 -5.34
CA VAL A 368 2.11 -5.14 -6.07
C VAL A 368 1.05 -6.23 -6.00
N ARG A 369 -0.12 -5.90 -5.45
CA ARG A 369 -1.38 -6.66 -5.59
C ARG A 369 -2.36 -5.79 -6.38
N PRO A 370 -3.11 -6.32 -7.36
CA PRO A 370 -4.00 -5.50 -8.19
C PRO A 370 -5.31 -5.06 -7.51
N SER A 371 -5.22 -4.30 -6.41
CA SER A 371 -6.35 -3.52 -5.88
C SER A 371 -6.58 -2.27 -6.74
N VAL A 372 -6.99 -2.50 -7.99
CA VAL A 372 -7.69 -1.48 -8.79
C VAL A 372 -8.89 -1.04 -7.97
N VAL A 373 -8.98 0.25 -7.61
CA VAL A 373 -10.16 0.78 -6.93
C VAL A 373 -11.28 0.93 -7.97
N LYS A 374 -11.85 -0.22 -8.39
CA LYS A 374 -13.27 -0.27 -8.74
C LYS A 374 -14.00 0.39 -7.57
N ARG A 375 -14.93 1.32 -7.86
CA ARG A 375 -15.76 1.98 -6.83
C ARG A 375 -16.27 0.93 -5.85
N LYS A 376 -16.44 1.29 -4.57
CA LYS A 376 -17.15 0.44 -3.59
C LYS A 376 -18.48 -0.04 -4.19
N LEU A 377 -18.50 -1.25 -4.74
CA LEU A 377 -19.55 -2.18 -4.40
C LEU A 377 -19.53 -2.28 -2.89
N HIS A 378 -20.70 -2.39 -2.28
CA HIS A 378 -20.77 -2.70 -0.86
C HIS A 378 -19.94 -3.96 -0.64
N SER A 379 -19.10 -3.97 0.40
CA SER A 379 -18.41 -5.20 0.80
C SER A 379 -19.49 -6.26 0.94
N VAL A 380 -19.40 -7.32 0.13
CA VAL A 380 -20.36 -8.43 0.16
C VAL A 380 -20.08 -9.21 1.43
N VAL A 381 -20.58 -8.66 2.55
CA VAL A 381 -20.56 -9.30 3.86
C VAL A 381 -21.45 -10.51 3.71
N ILE A 382 -20.81 -11.66 3.56
CA ILE A 382 -21.47 -12.95 3.70
C ILE A 382 -21.82 -13.08 5.18
N GLU A 383 -23.10 -12.88 5.45
CA GLU A 383 -23.71 -12.93 6.77
C GLU A 383 -23.83 -14.37 7.27
N ASP A 384 -23.88 -15.37 6.37
CA ASP A 384 -23.86 -16.81 6.70
C ASP A 384 -23.50 -17.74 5.51
N LEU A 385 -23.17 -19.01 5.79
CA LEU A 385 -22.74 -20.03 4.82
C LEU A 385 -23.32 -21.42 5.15
N THR A 386 -23.76 -22.17 4.13
CA THR A 386 -24.04 -23.61 4.26
C THR A 386 -23.69 -24.39 2.98
N VAL A 387 -23.81 -25.72 3.04
CA VAL A 387 -23.40 -26.63 1.95
C VAL A 387 -24.54 -27.60 1.63
N THR A 388 -24.92 -27.72 0.34
CA THR A 388 -26.03 -28.58 -0.12
C THR A 388 -25.71 -30.08 0.03
N SER A 389 -26.67 -30.98 -0.20
CA SER A 389 -26.44 -32.44 -0.25
C SER A 389 -25.44 -32.81 -1.35
N LEU A 390 -25.58 -32.18 -2.52
CA LEU A 390 -24.67 -32.27 -3.66
C LEU A 390 -23.34 -31.49 -3.48
N GLY A 391 -23.04 -31.01 -2.26
CA GLY A 391 -21.80 -30.31 -1.95
C GLY A 391 -21.68 -28.88 -2.51
N ASN A 392 -22.73 -28.28 -3.06
CA ASN A 392 -22.70 -26.90 -3.57
C ASN A 392 -22.63 -25.89 -2.41
N ILE A 393 -21.96 -24.75 -2.62
CA ILE A 393 -21.78 -23.72 -1.59
C ILE A 393 -22.91 -22.70 -1.65
N VAL A 394 -23.66 -22.55 -0.56
CA VAL A 394 -24.72 -21.54 -0.40
C VAL A 394 -24.14 -20.36 0.39
N ALA A 395 -24.01 -19.22 -0.28
CA ALA A 395 -23.31 -18.04 0.20
C ALA A 395 -24.31 -16.87 0.36
N MET A 396 -24.64 -16.53 1.61
CA MET A 396 -25.76 -15.63 1.94
C MET A 396 -25.25 -14.24 2.36
N GLY A 397 -25.56 -13.21 1.59
CA GLY A 397 -25.30 -11.81 1.91
C GLY A 397 -26.55 -11.03 2.35
N ARG A 398 -26.36 -9.78 2.77
CA ARG A 398 -27.44 -8.90 3.31
C ARG A 398 -28.64 -8.67 2.39
N SER A 399 -28.47 -8.84 1.09
CA SER A 399 -29.48 -8.49 0.07
C SER A 399 -29.70 -9.58 -0.98
N THR A 400 -28.71 -10.44 -1.21
CA THR A 400 -28.81 -11.57 -2.14
C THR A 400 -28.11 -12.80 -1.57
N THR A 401 -28.57 -13.98 -1.96
CA THR A 401 -27.93 -15.27 -1.67
C THR A 401 -27.53 -15.91 -2.98
N LYS A 402 -26.28 -16.36 -3.09
CA LYS A 402 -25.76 -17.03 -4.29
C LYS A 402 -25.42 -18.48 -3.99
N ILE A 403 -25.80 -19.37 -4.89
CA ILE A 403 -25.47 -20.81 -4.84
C ILE A 403 -24.41 -21.06 -5.90
N TYR A 404 -23.29 -21.69 -5.51
CA TYR A 404 -22.13 -21.95 -6.37
C TYR A 404 -21.84 -23.45 -6.45
N ASN A 405 -21.48 -23.93 -7.64
CA ASN A 405 -20.91 -25.28 -7.77
C ASN A 405 -19.55 -25.33 -7.08
N SER A 406 -19.32 -26.31 -6.19
CA SER A 406 -18.08 -26.39 -5.40
C SER A 406 -16.85 -26.87 -6.18
N SER A 407 -17.03 -27.48 -7.35
CA SER A 407 -15.93 -27.95 -8.21
C SER A 407 -15.52 -26.89 -9.24
N THR A 408 -16.47 -26.15 -9.82
CA THR A 408 -16.20 -25.15 -10.88
C THR A 408 -16.28 -23.70 -10.40
N PHE A 409 -16.76 -23.46 -9.18
CA PHE A 409 -17.07 -22.14 -8.60
C PHE A 409 -18.03 -21.27 -9.41
N GLN A 410 -18.68 -21.83 -10.44
CA GLN A 410 -19.70 -21.11 -11.21
C GLN A 410 -20.98 -20.93 -10.40
N MET A 411 -21.60 -19.76 -10.53
CA MET A 411 -22.88 -19.44 -9.90
C MET A 411 -24.01 -20.22 -10.58
N ILE A 412 -24.73 -21.02 -9.79
CA ILE A 412 -25.91 -21.80 -10.21
C ILE A 412 -27.17 -20.93 -10.12
N LYS A 413 -27.30 -20.15 -9.04
CA LYS A 413 -28.50 -19.34 -8.74
C LYS A 413 -28.14 -18.09 -7.95
N GLU A 414 -28.86 -17.00 -8.18
CA GLU A 414 -28.94 -15.87 -7.26
C GLU A 414 -30.40 -15.68 -6.80
N ILE A 415 -30.58 -15.51 -5.48
CA ILE A 415 -31.87 -15.26 -4.82
C ILE A 415 -31.82 -13.83 -4.28
N ASN A 416 -32.53 -12.92 -4.95
CA ASN A 416 -32.56 -11.48 -4.62
C ASN A 416 -33.47 -11.18 -3.41
N LYS A 417 -33.08 -11.67 -2.24
CA LYS A 417 -33.82 -11.51 -0.98
C LYS A 417 -32.87 -11.43 0.22
N GLY A 418 -33.16 -10.52 1.14
CA GLY A 418 -32.42 -10.37 2.39
C GLY A 418 -32.70 -11.50 3.38
N PHE A 419 -31.69 -12.31 3.66
CA PHE A 419 -31.73 -13.36 4.68
C PHE A 419 -30.67 -13.09 5.77
N LEU A 420 -30.80 -13.78 6.92
CA LEU A 420 -30.00 -13.55 8.13
C LEU A 420 -29.17 -14.74 8.59
N ARG A 421 -29.71 -15.95 8.48
CA ARG A 421 -29.03 -17.24 8.68
C ARG A 421 -29.65 -18.29 7.76
N VAL A 422 -28.89 -19.34 7.44
CA VAL A 422 -29.32 -20.46 6.60
C VAL A 422 -28.87 -21.79 7.20
N THR A 423 -29.79 -22.76 7.26
CA THR A 423 -29.46 -24.16 7.58
C THR A 423 -29.96 -25.07 6.46
N LYS A 424 -29.24 -26.17 6.22
CA LYS A 424 -29.78 -27.31 5.46
C LYS A 424 -30.64 -28.18 6.38
N THR A 425 -31.73 -28.74 5.87
CA THR A 425 -32.60 -29.70 6.56
C THR A 425 -32.14 -31.14 6.33
N THR A 426 -32.63 -32.09 7.14
CA THR A 426 -32.30 -33.52 6.96
C THR A 426 -32.82 -34.12 5.65
N ASP A 427 -33.82 -33.51 5.03
CA ASP A 427 -34.39 -33.89 3.73
C ASP A 427 -33.84 -33.07 2.54
N GLY A 428 -32.76 -32.31 2.73
CA GLY A 428 -32.08 -31.60 1.64
C GLY A 428 -32.81 -30.35 1.15
N GLN A 429 -33.46 -29.61 2.05
CA GLN A 429 -34.00 -28.27 1.78
C GLN A 429 -33.16 -27.20 2.48
N LEU A 430 -33.28 -25.95 2.06
CA LEU A 430 -32.59 -24.79 2.62
C LEU A 430 -33.59 -23.91 3.37
N ALA A 431 -33.37 -23.72 4.67
CA ALA A 431 -34.24 -22.97 5.56
C ALA A 431 -33.58 -21.66 6.04
N PHE A 432 -34.27 -20.53 5.86
CA PHE A 432 -33.72 -19.18 6.05
C PHE A 432 -34.54 -18.30 7.02
N THR A 433 -33.86 -17.53 7.86
CA THR A 433 -34.44 -16.37 8.58
C THR A 433 -34.28 -15.07 7.74
N THR A 434 -35.15 -14.07 7.92
CA THR A 434 -35.19 -12.87 7.06
C THR A 434 -34.42 -11.67 7.61
N TYR A 435 -33.87 -10.85 6.70
CA TYR A 435 -33.56 -9.44 7.00
C TYR A 435 -34.61 -8.51 6.33
N PRO A 436 -35.25 -7.58 7.08
CA PRO A 436 -35.20 -7.41 8.53
C PRO A 436 -35.86 -8.57 9.30
N TYR A 437 -35.55 -8.66 10.58
CA TYR A 437 -36.03 -9.69 11.50
C TYR A 437 -37.56 -9.85 11.49
N SER A 438 -38.03 -11.10 11.34
CA SER A 438 -39.45 -11.48 11.39
C SER A 438 -39.65 -12.80 12.16
N ASN A 439 -40.91 -13.26 12.28
CA ASN A 439 -41.26 -14.59 12.79
C ASN A 439 -41.34 -15.66 11.69
N LYS A 440 -40.80 -15.41 10.49
CA LYS A 440 -40.95 -16.30 9.33
C LYS A 440 -39.66 -17.04 9.00
N ILE A 441 -39.82 -18.33 8.71
CA ILE A 441 -38.78 -19.19 8.13
C ILE A 441 -39.18 -19.46 6.68
N HIS A 442 -38.31 -19.15 5.72
CA HIS A 442 -38.55 -19.49 4.32
C HIS A 442 -37.80 -20.76 3.94
N ILE A 443 -38.45 -21.64 3.19
CA ILE A 443 -37.94 -22.93 2.75
C ILE A 443 -37.77 -22.93 1.22
N TYR A 444 -36.60 -23.33 0.75
CA TYR A 444 -36.21 -23.43 -0.66
C TYR A 444 -35.61 -24.81 -0.94
N SER A 445 -35.64 -25.27 -2.19
CA SER A 445 -34.84 -26.42 -2.65
C SER A 445 -33.36 -26.04 -2.86
N GLU A 446 -32.47 -27.03 -3.00
CA GLU A 446 -31.03 -26.80 -3.14
C GLU A 446 -30.60 -26.08 -4.43
N ASP A 447 -31.51 -25.99 -5.42
CA ASP A 447 -31.35 -25.18 -6.64
C ASP A 447 -31.69 -23.69 -6.41
N GLY A 448 -32.16 -23.33 -5.20
CA GLY A 448 -32.61 -22.00 -4.84
C GLY A 448 -34.01 -21.62 -5.35
N SER A 449 -34.88 -22.59 -5.67
CA SER A 449 -36.29 -22.32 -5.95
C SER A 449 -37.15 -22.34 -4.67
N PRO A 450 -38.14 -21.44 -4.52
CA PRO A 450 -38.93 -21.33 -3.29
C PRO A 450 -39.95 -22.45 -3.16
N ILE A 451 -40.04 -23.08 -1.97
CA ILE A 451 -40.99 -24.15 -1.65
C ILE A 451 -42.14 -23.61 -0.80
N ARG A 452 -41.86 -23.16 0.42
CA ARG A 452 -42.90 -22.68 1.36
C ARG A 452 -42.38 -21.64 2.36
N THR A 453 -43.29 -21.06 3.14
CA THR A 453 -42.96 -20.15 4.25
C THR A 453 -43.70 -20.59 5.50
N ILE A 454 -42.96 -20.90 6.55
CA ILE A 454 -43.49 -21.21 7.88
C ILE A 454 -43.59 -19.88 8.64
N THR A 455 -44.72 -19.61 9.29
CA THR A 455 -44.89 -18.46 10.18
C THR A 455 -44.98 -18.98 11.60
N CYS A 456 -44.02 -18.61 12.44
CA CYS A 456 -43.90 -19.13 13.79
C CYS A 456 -44.96 -18.49 14.70
N ALA A 457 -45.60 -19.31 15.54
CA ALA A 457 -46.53 -18.86 16.57
C ALA A 457 -45.87 -17.96 17.63
N ALA A 458 -46.68 -17.18 18.33
CA ALA A 458 -46.22 -16.44 19.50
C ALA A 458 -45.69 -17.41 20.58
N PRO A 459 -44.64 -17.06 21.35
CA PRO A 459 -44.02 -15.74 21.46
C PRO A 459 -42.88 -15.44 20.45
N ALA A 460 -42.55 -16.34 19.52
CA ALA A 460 -41.47 -16.12 18.56
C ALA A 460 -41.81 -14.97 17.58
N SER A 461 -40.90 -14.01 17.44
CA SER A 461 -41.22 -12.68 16.88
C SER A 461 -40.17 -12.11 15.92
N LYS A 462 -38.89 -12.34 16.21
CA LYS A 462 -37.70 -11.74 15.59
C LYS A 462 -36.56 -12.75 15.57
N LEU A 463 -36.72 -13.75 14.70
CA LEU A 463 -35.78 -14.85 14.53
C LEU A 463 -34.43 -14.35 14.01
N LYS A 464 -33.37 -14.63 14.76
CA LYS A 464 -31.98 -14.26 14.45
C LYS A 464 -31.24 -15.40 13.80
N ALA A 465 -31.24 -16.58 14.43
CA ALA A 465 -30.56 -17.77 13.93
C ALA A 465 -31.49 -18.98 13.81
N ILE A 466 -31.05 -19.97 13.04
CA ILE A 466 -31.78 -21.20 12.75
C ILE A 466 -30.78 -22.37 12.58
N ALA A 467 -31.14 -23.53 13.11
CA ALA A 467 -30.47 -24.81 12.86
C ALA A 467 -31.52 -25.91 12.70
N SER A 468 -31.27 -26.91 11.83
CA SER A 468 -32.16 -28.07 11.69
C SER A 468 -31.89 -29.10 12.77
N LEU A 469 -32.96 -29.60 13.39
CA LEU A 469 -32.98 -30.90 14.06
C LEU A 469 -33.43 -31.99 13.06
N PRO A 470 -33.26 -33.27 13.40
CA PRO A 470 -33.92 -34.38 12.72
C PRO A 470 -35.46 -34.31 12.82
N ALA A 471 -36.13 -35.12 11.98
CA ALA A 471 -37.59 -35.30 11.99
C ALA A 471 -38.41 -33.99 11.80
N GLY A 472 -37.89 -33.03 11.04
CA GLY A 472 -38.66 -31.85 10.63
C GLY A 472 -38.82 -30.77 11.70
N TRP A 473 -37.88 -30.65 12.63
CA TRP A 473 -37.85 -29.58 13.63
C TRP A 473 -36.74 -28.56 13.35
N PHE A 474 -36.96 -27.31 13.71
CA PHE A 474 -35.94 -26.26 13.73
C PHE A 474 -35.68 -25.80 15.15
N ILE A 475 -34.42 -25.48 15.47
CA ILE A 475 -34.11 -24.59 16.58
C ILE A 475 -33.93 -23.18 16.04
N VAL A 476 -34.54 -22.20 16.71
CA VAL A 476 -34.38 -20.78 16.39
C VAL A 476 -34.03 -19.96 17.63
N THR A 477 -33.27 -18.89 17.44
CA THR A 477 -33.05 -17.87 18.49
C THR A 477 -33.81 -16.59 18.17
N ASP A 478 -34.35 -15.93 19.19
CA ASP A 478 -35.09 -14.67 19.06
C ASP A 478 -34.40 -13.55 19.86
N ILE A 479 -34.16 -12.40 19.23
CA ILE A 479 -33.39 -11.29 19.83
C ILE A 479 -34.21 -10.34 20.71
N ILE A 480 -35.54 -10.45 20.74
CA ILE A 480 -36.42 -9.58 21.53
C ILE A 480 -36.86 -10.30 22.81
N THR A 481 -37.41 -11.50 22.66
CA THR A 481 -37.76 -12.37 23.79
C THR A 481 -36.54 -12.99 24.46
N LYS A 482 -35.38 -13.01 23.77
CA LYS A 482 -34.14 -13.69 24.19
C LYS A 482 -34.33 -15.21 24.38
N GLY A 483 -35.38 -15.76 23.78
CA GLY A 483 -35.69 -17.19 23.83
C GLY A 483 -34.92 -18.00 22.78
N VAL A 484 -34.70 -19.26 23.12
CA VAL A 484 -34.33 -20.34 22.19
C VAL A 484 -35.56 -21.24 22.11
N TYR A 485 -36.01 -21.53 20.90
CA TYR A 485 -37.26 -22.23 20.65
C TYR A 485 -37.08 -23.41 19.70
N MET A 486 -37.82 -24.48 19.96
CA MET A 486 -38.05 -25.55 19.00
C MET A 486 -39.29 -25.20 18.17
N VAL A 487 -39.23 -25.37 16.85
CA VAL A 487 -40.29 -25.00 15.90
C VAL A 487 -40.61 -26.18 14.99
N ASP A 488 -41.90 -26.51 14.88
CA ASP A 488 -42.43 -27.53 13.99
C ASP A 488 -42.43 -27.02 12.53
N SER A 489 -41.78 -27.74 11.62
CA SER A 489 -41.66 -27.31 10.21
C SER A 489 -42.93 -27.52 9.35
N ALA A 490 -43.92 -28.26 9.85
CA ALA A 490 -45.18 -28.51 9.17
C ALA A 490 -46.23 -27.44 9.49
N ASN A 491 -46.36 -27.04 10.76
CA ASN A 491 -47.42 -26.12 11.22
C ASN A 491 -46.91 -24.79 11.83
N GLY A 492 -45.63 -24.66 12.19
CA GLY A 492 -45.08 -23.44 12.79
C GLY A 492 -45.37 -23.25 14.28
N ASN A 493 -45.86 -24.29 14.98
CA ASN A 493 -45.97 -24.30 16.45
C ASN A 493 -44.58 -24.16 17.09
N VAL A 494 -44.55 -23.56 18.27
CA VAL A 494 -43.33 -23.11 18.94
C VAL A 494 -43.30 -23.57 20.39
N THR A 495 -42.22 -24.23 20.80
CA THR A 495 -41.95 -24.64 22.18
C THR A 495 -40.73 -23.87 22.71
N LEU A 496 -40.88 -23.21 23.86
CA LEU A 496 -39.74 -22.59 24.55
C LEU A 496 -38.88 -23.68 25.18
N ILE A 497 -37.59 -23.67 24.88
CA ILE A 497 -36.60 -24.65 25.38
C ILE A 497 -35.40 -23.95 26.04
N SER A 498 -35.57 -22.70 26.49
CA SER A 498 -34.53 -21.98 27.22
C SER A 498 -34.39 -22.49 28.67
N PRO A 499 -33.18 -22.48 29.25
CA PRO A 499 -32.94 -22.83 30.65
C PRO A 499 -33.89 -22.13 31.62
N SER A 500 -34.56 -22.95 32.43
CA SER A 500 -35.60 -22.53 33.36
C SER A 500 -35.16 -22.85 34.80
N GLY A 501 -34.62 -21.85 35.48
CA GLY A 501 -34.21 -21.97 36.88
C GLY A 501 -33.69 -20.64 37.44
N MET A 502 -33.78 -20.45 38.76
CA MET A 502 -33.39 -19.21 39.43
C MET A 502 -31.87 -18.92 39.35
N PHE A 503 -31.06 -19.96 39.16
CA PHE A 503 -29.59 -19.89 39.12
C PHE A 503 -28.98 -20.04 37.71
N SER A 504 -29.77 -20.36 36.67
CA SER A 504 -29.24 -20.37 35.30
C SER A 504 -29.33 -18.96 34.69
N PRO A 505 -28.22 -18.36 34.21
CA PRO A 505 -28.28 -17.07 33.55
C PRO A 505 -29.06 -17.19 32.23
N ARG A 506 -30.18 -16.45 32.16
CA ARG A 506 -30.97 -16.28 30.94
C ARG A 506 -30.11 -15.67 29.83
N PHE A 507 -30.39 -16.04 28.59
CA PHE A 507 -29.73 -15.42 27.44
C PHE A 507 -29.93 -13.90 27.42
N SER A 508 -28.87 -13.18 27.02
CA SER A 508 -28.80 -11.74 26.86
C SER A 508 -29.01 -11.33 25.40
N ARG A 509 -28.30 -12.00 24.47
CA ARG A 509 -28.44 -11.90 23.01
C ARG A 509 -28.03 -13.24 22.35
N PRO A 510 -28.94 -14.23 22.25
CA PRO A 510 -28.64 -15.52 21.63
C PRO A 510 -28.46 -15.34 20.11
N TRP A 511 -27.20 -15.29 19.66
CA TRP A 511 -26.79 -14.70 18.39
C TRP A 511 -26.67 -15.71 17.25
N ASN A 512 -26.35 -16.95 17.60
CA ASN A 512 -26.22 -18.07 16.68
C ASN A 512 -26.53 -19.39 17.42
N VAL A 513 -26.89 -20.43 16.68
CA VAL A 513 -27.21 -21.75 17.23
C VAL A 513 -26.76 -22.86 16.30
N ALA A 514 -26.25 -23.94 16.87
CA ALA A 514 -25.92 -25.19 16.20
C ALA A 514 -26.59 -26.37 16.91
N VAL A 515 -26.70 -27.50 16.20
CA VAL A 515 -27.13 -28.79 16.75
C VAL A 515 -25.92 -29.71 16.76
N GLY A 516 -25.63 -30.32 17.90
CA GLY A 516 -24.55 -31.30 18.06
C GLY A 516 -24.98 -32.73 17.74
N ILE A 517 -24.03 -33.66 17.80
CA ILE A 517 -24.17 -35.00 17.22
C ILE A 517 -25.21 -35.87 17.94
N ASN A 518 -25.47 -35.61 19.22
CA ASN A 518 -26.50 -36.30 20.03
C ASN A 518 -27.80 -35.47 20.12
N SER A 519 -28.00 -34.51 19.22
CA SER A 519 -29.08 -33.50 19.24
C SER A 519 -29.06 -32.53 20.43
N GLU A 520 -27.92 -32.35 21.10
CA GLU A 520 -27.67 -31.22 21.99
C GLU A 520 -27.72 -29.89 21.22
N ILE A 521 -28.16 -28.83 21.88
CA ILE A 521 -28.46 -27.54 21.28
C ILE A 521 -27.46 -26.51 21.81
N ILE A 522 -26.67 -25.92 20.92
CA ILE A 522 -25.47 -25.17 21.27
C ILE A 522 -25.65 -23.73 20.82
N VAL A 523 -25.72 -22.80 21.78
CA VAL A 523 -26.12 -21.40 21.57
C VAL A 523 -24.97 -20.47 21.93
N SER A 524 -24.59 -19.58 21.01
CA SER A 524 -23.61 -18.53 21.28
C SER A 524 -24.31 -17.24 21.72
N ASP A 525 -24.10 -16.82 22.97
CA ASP A 525 -24.64 -15.56 23.47
C ASP A 525 -23.63 -14.42 23.33
N TRP A 526 -23.86 -13.56 22.34
CA TRP A 526 -23.02 -12.40 22.08
C TRP A 526 -23.06 -11.36 23.21
N GLY A 527 -24.19 -11.24 23.91
CA GLY A 527 -24.38 -10.27 24.99
C GLY A 527 -23.90 -10.80 26.34
N GLY A 528 -24.03 -12.11 26.56
CA GLY A 528 -23.54 -12.82 27.74
C GLY A 528 -22.04 -13.09 27.70
N ASN A 529 -21.46 -13.21 26.50
CA ASN A 529 -20.07 -13.62 26.28
C ASN A 529 -19.82 -15.08 26.71
N PHE A 530 -20.77 -15.96 26.39
CA PHE A 530 -20.69 -17.39 26.70
C PHE A 530 -21.25 -18.24 25.57
N ILE A 531 -20.85 -19.51 25.53
CA ILE A 531 -21.55 -20.59 24.85
C ILE A 531 -22.34 -21.38 25.90
N LYS A 532 -23.59 -21.72 25.59
CA LYS A 532 -24.40 -22.61 26.43
C LYS A 532 -24.92 -23.77 25.61
N VAL A 533 -24.75 -24.98 26.14
CA VAL A 533 -25.25 -26.23 25.58
C VAL A 533 -26.40 -26.73 26.42
N ILE A 534 -27.52 -27.03 25.79
CA ILE A 534 -28.77 -27.44 26.44
C ILE A 534 -29.32 -28.71 25.77
N ASN A 535 -30.08 -29.50 26.52
CA ASN A 535 -30.85 -30.60 25.96
C ASN A 535 -32.19 -30.09 25.36
N ARG A 536 -33.01 -30.99 24.80
CA ARG A 536 -34.31 -30.62 24.19
C ARG A 536 -35.37 -30.14 25.20
N ASP A 537 -35.21 -30.48 26.47
CA ASP A 537 -36.08 -30.03 27.58
C ASP A 537 -35.64 -28.65 28.14
N GLY A 538 -34.53 -28.10 27.61
CA GLY A 538 -33.93 -26.85 28.08
C GLY A 538 -33.01 -27.01 29.31
N HIS A 539 -32.75 -28.23 29.78
CA HIS A 539 -31.76 -28.46 30.83
C HIS A 539 -30.35 -28.17 30.32
N GLU A 540 -29.56 -27.50 31.16
CA GLU A 540 -28.20 -27.06 30.86
C GLU A 540 -27.20 -28.21 30.99
N ILE A 541 -26.50 -28.52 29.90
CA ILE A 541 -25.46 -29.57 29.83
C ILE A 541 -24.08 -28.97 30.10
N LEU A 542 -23.80 -27.78 29.55
CA LEU A 542 -22.51 -27.11 29.65
C LEU A 542 -22.68 -25.60 29.46
N HIS A 543 -22.11 -24.82 30.38
CA HIS A 543 -21.83 -23.39 30.18
C HIS A 543 -20.32 -23.21 30.01
N TYR A 544 -19.90 -22.46 29.00
CA TYR A 544 -18.49 -22.18 28.73
C TYR A 544 -18.29 -20.71 28.36
N GLY A 545 -17.33 -20.08 29.03
CA GLY A 545 -16.95 -18.69 28.79
C GLY A 545 -17.65 -17.67 29.70
N GLU A 546 -16.92 -16.59 29.90
CA GLU A 546 -17.33 -15.36 30.56
C GLU A 546 -16.66 -14.18 29.83
N ARG A 547 -17.06 -12.95 30.14
CA ARG A 547 -16.54 -11.76 29.47
C ARG A 547 -15.08 -11.48 29.86
N GLY A 548 -14.14 -11.78 28.97
CA GLY A 548 -12.73 -11.47 29.21
C GLY A 548 -11.80 -11.77 28.04
N TRP A 549 -10.51 -11.95 28.37
CA TRP A 549 -9.40 -12.03 27.41
C TRP A 549 -8.42 -13.18 27.69
N GLU A 550 -8.55 -13.86 28.83
CA GLU A 550 -7.69 -14.97 29.26
C GLU A 550 -8.14 -16.30 28.61
N GLU A 551 -7.50 -17.41 29.00
CA GLU A 551 -7.92 -18.73 28.53
C GLU A 551 -9.28 -19.12 29.13
N GLY A 552 -10.14 -19.77 28.35
CA GLY A 552 -11.54 -20.01 28.71
C GLY A 552 -12.48 -18.82 28.49
N GLN A 553 -11.99 -17.58 28.51
CA GLN A 553 -12.81 -16.37 28.39
C GLN A 553 -13.17 -16.02 26.93
N LEU A 554 -14.33 -15.38 26.73
CA LEU A 554 -14.88 -15.02 25.42
C LEU A 554 -15.32 -13.54 25.41
N LYS A 555 -15.54 -12.99 24.21
CA LYS A 555 -15.99 -11.61 24.03
C LYS A 555 -16.79 -11.44 22.74
N GLY A 556 -18.12 -11.46 22.86
CA GLY A 556 -19.04 -11.43 21.73
C GLY A 556 -18.86 -12.62 20.77
N PRO A 557 -19.07 -13.87 21.22
CA PRO A 557 -19.11 -15.04 20.34
C PRO A 557 -20.24 -14.88 19.32
N TRP A 558 -19.92 -15.08 18.04
CA TRP A 558 -20.77 -14.71 16.89
C TRP A 558 -21.18 -15.93 16.03
N GLY A 559 -20.31 -16.94 15.96
CA GLY A 559 -20.55 -18.20 15.27
C GLY A 559 -20.28 -19.37 16.20
N VAL A 560 -21.05 -20.44 16.04
CA VAL A 560 -20.81 -21.72 16.71
C VAL A 560 -21.19 -22.85 15.77
N CYS A 561 -20.41 -23.94 15.80
CA CYS A 561 -20.63 -25.13 14.98
C CYS A 561 -19.98 -26.36 15.63
N THR A 562 -20.33 -27.54 15.13
CA THR A 562 -19.97 -28.85 15.67
C THR A 562 -19.38 -29.74 14.58
N ASP A 563 -18.28 -30.44 14.88
CA ASP A 563 -17.69 -31.43 13.98
C ASP A 563 -18.26 -32.84 14.24
N SER A 564 -17.96 -33.79 13.34
CA SER A 564 -18.42 -35.18 13.48
C SER A 564 -17.79 -35.95 14.67
N ASN A 565 -16.84 -35.34 15.40
CA ASN A 565 -16.30 -35.88 16.65
C ASN A 565 -17.02 -35.32 17.90
N GLY A 566 -17.96 -34.38 17.73
CA GLY A 566 -18.64 -33.68 18.82
C GLY A 566 -17.84 -32.53 19.44
N PHE A 567 -16.79 -32.03 18.77
CA PHE A 567 -16.09 -30.83 19.24
C PHE A 567 -16.86 -29.56 18.88
N ILE A 568 -16.99 -28.67 19.86
CA ILE A 568 -17.63 -27.36 19.70
C ILE A 568 -16.57 -26.34 19.27
N ILE A 569 -16.86 -25.60 18.20
CA ILE A 569 -15.96 -24.59 17.63
C ILE A 569 -16.66 -23.23 17.63
N VAL A 570 -15.92 -22.22 18.11
CA VAL A 570 -16.46 -20.89 18.43
C VAL A 570 -15.76 -19.81 17.60
N ALA A 571 -16.56 -18.93 17.00
CA ALA A 571 -16.11 -17.71 16.34
C ALA A 571 -16.18 -16.53 17.32
N ASP A 572 -15.05 -16.06 17.83
CA ASP A 572 -14.96 -14.91 18.73
C ASP A 572 -14.65 -13.63 17.93
N SER A 573 -15.52 -12.62 18.07
CA SER A 573 -15.42 -11.37 17.30
C SER A 573 -14.75 -10.22 18.06
N GLY A 574 -14.51 -10.37 19.38
CA GLY A 574 -14.09 -9.28 20.26
C GLY A 574 -12.62 -9.29 20.65
N ASN A 575 -11.94 -10.44 20.58
CA ASN A 575 -10.65 -10.66 21.24
C ASN A 575 -9.37 -10.42 20.40
N ASN A 576 -9.49 -10.03 19.11
CA ASN A 576 -8.49 -9.28 18.31
C ASN A 576 -6.98 -9.39 18.69
N ARG A 577 -6.44 -10.59 18.91
CA ARG A 577 -5.02 -10.77 19.26
C ARG A 577 -4.10 -10.48 18.07
N TRP A 578 -3.53 -9.27 18.03
CA TRP A 578 -2.43 -8.91 17.14
C TRP A 578 -1.14 -9.62 17.59
N GLY A 579 -0.45 -10.30 16.66
CA GLY A 579 0.84 -10.93 16.90
C GLY A 579 0.86 -12.43 16.56
N MET A 580 1.84 -12.85 15.75
CA MET A 580 2.06 -14.26 15.47
C MET A 580 2.78 -14.94 16.64
N LYS A 581 2.01 -15.59 17.53
CA LYS A 581 2.51 -16.78 18.21
C LYS A 581 1.99 -18.01 17.47
N LYS A 582 2.92 -18.87 17.03
CA LYS A 582 2.59 -20.23 16.60
C LYS A 582 2.16 -21.00 17.86
N ALA A 583 0.85 -21.11 18.06
CA ALA A 583 0.30 -21.92 19.14
C ALA A 583 0.55 -23.40 18.82
N SER A 584 1.69 -23.91 19.30
CA SER A 584 1.89 -25.35 19.41
C SER A 584 0.89 -25.85 20.46
N CYS A 585 -0.16 -26.55 20.04
CA CYS A 585 -1.01 -27.28 20.97
C CYS A 585 -0.23 -28.46 21.54
N SER A 586 0.55 -28.21 22.58
CA SER A 586 1.07 -29.25 23.46
C SER A 586 -0.10 -30.03 24.04
N LEU A 587 -0.12 -31.35 23.85
CA LEU A 587 -1.00 -32.19 24.65
C LEU A 587 -0.55 -32.07 26.12
N SER A 588 -1.49 -31.75 27.00
CA SER A 588 -1.43 -32.16 28.40
C SER A 588 -2.69 -32.94 28.71
N THR A 589 -2.58 -34.26 28.65
CA THR A 589 -3.63 -35.18 29.07
C THR A 589 -3.67 -35.25 30.60
N THR A 590 -4.73 -34.71 31.20
CA THR A 590 -5.20 -35.17 32.51
C THR A 590 -6.58 -35.78 32.33
N GLU A 591 -6.67 -37.09 32.52
CA GLU A 591 -7.94 -37.81 32.44
C GLU A 591 -8.76 -37.58 33.70
N THR A 592 -9.99 -37.11 33.53
CA THR A 592 -11.10 -37.44 34.45
C THR A 592 -12.28 -37.92 33.63
N LYS A 593 -12.99 -38.94 34.15
CA LYS A 593 -13.98 -39.71 33.39
C LYS A 593 -15.29 -38.94 33.23
N SER A 594 -15.46 -38.28 32.08
CA SER A 594 -16.78 -37.93 31.55
C SER A 594 -16.76 -37.97 30.02
N SER A 595 -17.70 -38.71 29.43
CA SER A 595 -17.90 -38.85 27.98
C SER A 595 -18.70 -37.68 27.41
N SER A 596 -18.22 -36.46 27.65
CA SER A 596 -18.98 -35.22 27.40
C SER A 596 -18.15 -34.13 26.72
N LEU A 597 -18.61 -33.71 25.54
CA LEU A 597 -18.49 -32.39 24.89
C LEU A 597 -17.38 -31.45 25.36
N LYS A 598 -16.42 -31.15 24.48
CA LYS A 598 -15.30 -30.21 24.74
C LYS A 598 -15.26 -29.06 23.72
N VAL A 599 -15.03 -27.84 24.22
CA VAL A 599 -14.80 -26.64 23.40
C VAL A 599 -13.31 -26.54 23.08
N ASN A 600 -12.88 -27.17 21.99
CA ASN A 600 -11.45 -27.34 21.69
C ASN A 600 -10.85 -26.28 20.75
N ARG A 601 -11.66 -25.43 20.10
CA ARG A 601 -11.15 -24.49 19.09
C ARG A 601 -11.93 -23.17 19.05
N ILE A 602 -11.30 -22.10 19.53
CA ILE A 602 -11.74 -20.71 19.32
C ILE A 602 -11.01 -20.16 18.10
N ILE A 603 -11.72 -19.47 17.20
CA ILE A 603 -11.15 -18.88 15.98
C ILE A 603 -11.56 -17.42 15.87
N ASN A 604 -10.59 -16.52 15.69
CA ASN A 604 -10.79 -15.07 15.59
C ASN A 604 -11.31 -14.66 14.21
N ASN A 605 -12.57 -14.97 13.91
CA ASN A 605 -13.32 -14.57 12.72
C ASN A 605 -14.83 -14.56 13.05
N ASN A 606 -15.67 -13.99 12.17
CA ASN A 606 -17.10 -13.82 12.49
C ASN A 606 -17.95 -15.07 12.19
N ASN A 607 -17.78 -15.70 11.01
CA ASN A 607 -18.65 -16.79 10.55
C ASN A 607 -17.84 -18.05 10.24
N ILE A 608 -18.34 -19.20 10.72
CA ILE A 608 -17.76 -20.54 10.53
C ILE A 608 -18.90 -21.48 10.12
N SER A 609 -18.65 -22.32 9.12
CA SER A 609 -19.52 -23.46 8.75
C SER A 609 -18.67 -24.69 8.45
N MET A 610 -19.29 -25.86 8.39
CA MET A 610 -18.63 -27.14 8.08
C MET A 610 -19.33 -27.85 6.92
N ASP A 611 -18.56 -28.62 6.15
CA ASP A 611 -19.09 -29.60 5.21
C ASP A 611 -19.18 -31.01 5.84
N ILE A 612 -19.62 -31.98 5.04
CA ILE A 612 -19.76 -33.38 5.44
C ILE A 612 -18.43 -34.13 5.70
N ASN A 613 -17.27 -33.47 5.50
CA ASN A 613 -15.92 -34.04 5.60
C ASN A 613 -15.08 -33.36 6.70
N ASN A 614 -15.72 -32.65 7.65
CA ASN A 614 -15.08 -31.77 8.64
C ASN A 614 -14.23 -30.62 8.04
N ASN A 615 -14.43 -30.21 6.78
CA ASN A 615 -13.77 -29.01 6.25
C ASN A 615 -14.40 -27.75 6.88
N TYR A 616 -13.61 -27.02 7.68
CA TYR A 616 -14.03 -25.72 8.21
C TYR A 616 -13.92 -24.64 7.13
N ILE A 617 -15.05 -24.03 6.76
CA ILE A 617 -15.12 -22.85 5.89
C ILE A 617 -15.20 -21.62 6.79
N ASN A 618 -14.24 -20.70 6.65
CA ASN A 618 -14.14 -19.51 7.49
C ASN A 618 -13.90 -18.23 6.68
N ASN A 619 -14.60 -17.14 7.02
CA ASN A 619 -14.51 -15.83 6.37
C ASN A 619 -13.62 -14.85 7.15
N LYS A 620 -12.42 -14.54 6.62
CA LYS A 620 -11.52 -13.56 7.24
C LYS A 620 -11.85 -12.12 6.85
N GLN A 621 -12.24 -11.32 7.85
CA GLN A 621 -12.72 -9.94 7.72
C GLN A 621 -11.73 -8.97 7.04
N ASP A 622 -10.42 -9.26 7.07
CA ASP A 622 -9.39 -8.38 6.48
C ASP A 622 -9.33 -8.37 4.94
N ASN A 623 -9.90 -9.37 4.23
CA ASN A 623 -9.70 -9.51 2.78
C ASN A 623 -10.87 -10.12 1.97
N ASN A 624 -12.01 -10.48 2.59
CA ASN A 624 -13.02 -11.39 2.00
C ASN A 624 -12.42 -12.74 1.55
N ASN A 625 -11.31 -13.17 2.17
CA ASN A 625 -10.70 -14.45 1.86
C ASN A 625 -11.35 -15.55 2.67
N TYR A 626 -12.18 -16.33 1.99
CA TYR A 626 -12.56 -17.66 2.46
C TYR A 626 -11.31 -18.53 2.52
N THR A 627 -11.17 -19.27 3.61
CA THR A 627 -10.15 -20.31 3.74
C THR A 627 -10.83 -21.58 4.20
N THR A 628 -10.72 -22.64 3.40
CA THR A 628 -10.91 -24.02 3.88
C THR A 628 -9.67 -24.41 4.66
N VAL A 629 -9.84 -24.78 5.91
CA VAL A 629 -8.73 -25.28 6.75
C VAL A 629 -8.79 -26.80 6.80
N ASN A 630 -8.12 -27.44 5.85
CA ASN A 630 -7.80 -28.87 5.90
C ASN A 630 -6.41 -29.13 5.30
N ASN A 631 -5.79 -30.26 5.65
CA ASN A 631 -4.33 -30.46 5.68
C ASN A 631 -3.58 -30.44 4.34
N THR A 632 -4.23 -30.28 3.18
CA THR A 632 -3.57 -30.26 1.86
C THR A 632 -3.96 -29.12 0.92
N THR A 633 -5.05 -28.37 1.18
CA THR A 633 -5.62 -27.49 0.14
C THR A 633 -6.18 -26.17 0.67
N THR A 634 -5.48 -25.06 0.39
CA THR A 634 -5.95 -23.69 0.70
C THR A 634 -6.73 -23.10 -0.48
N ILE A 635 -8.07 -23.14 -0.42
CA ILE A 635 -8.91 -22.40 -1.38
C ILE A 635 -8.72 -20.89 -1.15
N THR A 636 -8.77 -20.10 -2.24
CA THR A 636 -8.67 -18.64 -2.19
C THR A 636 -9.66 -17.96 -3.16
N THR A 637 -10.07 -16.74 -2.82
CA THR A 637 -11.16 -15.95 -3.45
C THR A 637 -11.01 -15.73 -4.95
N THR A 638 -9.79 -15.89 -5.48
CA THR A 638 -9.46 -15.71 -6.89
C THR A 638 -10.26 -16.63 -7.82
N GLN A 639 -10.72 -17.80 -7.36
CA GLN A 639 -11.56 -18.69 -8.16
C GLN A 639 -13.02 -18.20 -8.27
N ILE A 640 -13.62 -17.73 -7.17
CA ILE A 640 -15.04 -17.30 -7.12
C ILE A 640 -15.27 -15.99 -7.90
N ILE A 641 -14.29 -15.09 -7.94
CA ILE A 641 -14.42 -13.77 -8.59
C ILE A 641 -14.26 -13.85 -10.12
N ASN A 642 -13.61 -14.90 -10.65
CA ASN A 642 -13.28 -14.99 -12.07
C ASN A 642 -14.44 -15.45 -12.97
N THR A 643 -15.46 -16.13 -12.44
CA THR A 643 -16.55 -16.69 -13.26
C THR A 643 -17.56 -15.65 -13.74
N ASP A 644 -17.84 -14.61 -12.95
CA ASP A 644 -18.82 -13.57 -13.32
C ASP A 644 -18.34 -12.71 -14.51
N HIS A 645 -17.02 -12.62 -14.76
CA HIS A 645 -16.45 -11.85 -15.89
C HIS A 645 -16.59 -12.54 -17.26
N ALA A 646 -17.05 -13.80 -17.33
CA ALA A 646 -17.14 -14.54 -18.59
C ALA A 646 -18.44 -14.32 -19.39
N LYS A 647 -19.42 -13.56 -18.87
CA LYS A 647 -20.72 -13.33 -19.53
C LYS A 647 -21.02 -11.89 -19.94
N GLU A 648 -20.36 -10.88 -19.36
CA GLU A 648 -20.55 -9.47 -19.75
C GLU A 648 -19.73 -9.06 -21.00
N SER A 649 -18.97 -9.97 -21.63
CA SER A 649 -18.19 -9.68 -22.85
C SER A 649 -18.91 -10.06 -24.16
N LYS A 650 -20.24 -10.20 -24.14
CA LYS A 650 -21.09 -10.48 -25.32
C LYS A 650 -22.46 -9.77 -25.24
N SER A 651 -22.43 -8.44 -25.23
CA SER A 651 -23.54 -7.56 -25.63
C SER A 651 -22.98 -6.23 -26.13
#